data_AF-A0A2T4X4I9-F1
#
_entry.id   AF-A0A2T4X4I9-F1
#
_cell.length_a   1.000
_cell.length_b   1.000
_cell.length_c   1.000
_cell.angle_alpha   90.00
_cell.angle_beta   90.00
_cell.angle_gamma   90.00
#
_symmetry.space_group_name_H-M   'P 1'
#
loop_
_entity.id
_entity.type
_entity.pdbx_description
1 polymer ?
#
loop_
_entity_poly.entity_id
_entity_poly.type
_entity_poly.pdbx_seq_one_letter_code
_entity_poly.pdbx_strand_id
1 'polypeptide(L)'
;MAMTAEAIIFAINSAIRLGRNAQRAYSLSLSSKAIVLPLPKFSGTPNAFTAQRFFDSEEADGGARFIARMERLQAIHQRFKSAAGADFPTDEELEKYVESFVSLSALQAQEANPDFKDGLNDNRINSDELVALLSIRQYTYAGAKHTSPLQLVAGTIVEIGIDYFNKIPGALNQQSATGRTLQHFLRAFDDLPLSDNARLQAQSRKIVPQLFIAAAETLTDFSNHLINDPKIQSFVQAAGSGIAQDLNTRLLEIADDDHQDEAINWGRFLLRSTIANSGHYVFAAPGQFFKTNSGASALITATSTVLLDAILKDPDQLQIKAGLNAETLDRLLRSSFTVLAEHPQLIHHNNGFQEVVTGVSSALKDYNFRRPDLFPELVRLVLENTGKNLHLFWQNEADDDHSPHQAREAQGLLIQTVQLILQELSQPVDAGNWRPHLSKSQLLTVTEELLDKVVSSPDWVTREVGGKPLLAAVVRATVDGLANIPRDERLSAHSFLQLLELNLRTVATNELVLQKIKWSAGEPEKAVLQQALSLVFAFTFDRQRTTTGDRYTLLTDLLDYVLDVIISRHPDHRGLQLVDLILASGLQLDDAGGFNRRLANSLLDAALDALATHPTLISKDKALGEIVAGVASALNASSFKDSHILAELVRLSLEATARNAQLLVHTAPGKASFLVVLALQDLLTQLSTQKTNGRWRPQLTDGQLLVVVEKVLERIVARPDWAGPNKLIQVTLQAIYTALGELRSDQPLPFETFSLLIQAGLDAVGQRQALVLHIVTAAGGRQQLVLEYALGSLLVELYDTQHGTAGSWTLTNAETLRTLLSHYLLRLAVGPADQQTVDAIRQPIGEAIQRINNNLAFSLEELLGKIGEA
;
A
#
# COMPACT_ATOMS: atom_id res chain seq x y z
N MET A 1 -50.97 53.21 -46.24
CA MET A 1 -50.56 52.16 -45.29
C MET A 1 -51.72 51.92 -44.33
N ALA A 2 -52.36 50.75 -44.39
CA ALA A 2 -53.39 50.35 -43.44
C ALA A 2 -52.71 49.67 -42.25
N MET A 3 -52.97 50.13 -41.02
CA MET A 3 -52.53 49.40 -39.83
C MET A 3 -53.19 48.02 -39.81
N THR A 4 -52.40 46.95 -39.80
CA THR A 4 -52.89 45.57 -39.73
C THR A 4 -53.39 45.25 -38.32
N ALA A 5 -54.39 44.38 -38.21
CA ALA A 5 -55.03 44.02 -36.94
C ALA A 5 -54.02 43.47 -35.89
N GLU A 6 -52.95 42.83 -36.35
CA GLU A 6 -51.86 42.31 -35.50
C GLU A 6 -51.03 43.43 -34.85
N ALA A 7 -50.78 44.53 -35.56
CA ALA A 7 -50.10 45.69 -35.00
C ALA A 7 -50.94 46.39 -33.92
N ILE A 8 -52.27 46.37 -34.09
CA ILE A 8 -53.22 46.88 -33.09
C ILE A 8 -53.24 45.97 -31.86
N ILE A 9 -53.28 44.64 -32.02
CA ILE A 9 -53.23 43.68 -30.92
C ILE A 9 -51.90 43.76 -30.17
N PHE A 10 -50.78 43.90 -30.88
CA PHE A 10 -49.47 44.12 -30.28
C PHE A 10 -49.41 45.43 -29.47
N ALA A 11 -49.92 46.53 -30.04
CA ALA A 11 -49.98 47.82 -29.36
C ALA A 11 -50.83 47.74 -28.08
N ILE A 12 -51.95 47.00 -28.12
CA ILE A 12 -52.82 46.78 -26.96
C ILE A 12 -52.11 45.92 -25.89
N ASN A 13 -51.48 44.80 -26.27
CA ASN A 13 -50.76 43.96 -25.31
C ASN A 13 -49.55 44.67 -24.70
N SER A 14 -48.80 45.44 -25.50
CA SER A 14 -47.69 46.28 -25.05
C SER A 14 -48.17 47.39 -24.11
N ALA A 15 -49.30 48.03 -24.40
CA ALA A 15 -49.92 49.04 -23.53
C ALA A 15 -50.42 48.44 -22.21
N ILE A 16 -50.96 47.21 -22.22
CA ILE A 16 -51.39 46.50 -21.00
C ILE A 16 -50.18 46.12 -20.12
N ARG A 17 -49.10 45.60 -20.73
CA ARG A 17 -47.84 45.28 -20.01
C ARG A 17 -47.20 46.54 -19.41
N LEU A 18 -47.06 47.61 -20.20
CA LEU A 18 -46.52 48.89 -19.75
C LEU A 18 -47.40 49.51 -18.65
N GLY A 19 -48.73 49.45 -18.80
CA GLY A 19 -49.68 49.97 -17.83
C GLY A 19 -49.65 49.24 -16.47
N ARG A 20 -49.55 47.90 -16.47
CA ARG A 20 -49.41 47.10 -15.24
C ARG A 20 -48.12 47.43 -14.48
N ASN A 21 -47.00 47.56 -15.20
CA ASN A 21 -45.71 47.88 -14.58
C ASN A 21 -45.62 49.35 -14.11
N ALA A 22 -46.25 50.29 -14.83
CA ALA A 22 -46.38 51.69 -14.40
C ALA A 22 -47.25 51.85 -13.13
N GLN A 23 -48.34 51.09 -13.01
CA GLN A 23 -49.15 51.05 -11.78
C GLN A 23 -48.35 50.51 -10.59
N ARG A 24 -47.54 49.47 -10.80
CA ARG A 24 -46.64 48.91 -9.78
C ARG A 24 -45.63 49.95 -9.30
N ALA A 25 -45.02 50.67 -10.25
CA ALA A 25 -44.08 51.76 -10.01
C ALA A 25 -44.71 52.94 -9.25
N TYR A 26 -45.98 53.28 -9.53
CA TYR A 26 -46.72 54.32 -8.81
C TYR A 26 -47.05 53.92 -7.36
N SER A 27 -47.40 52.64 -7.12
CA SER A 27 -47.66 52.15 -5.75
C SER A 27 -46.42 52.22 -4.85
N LEU A 28 -45.23 51.94 -5.40
CA LEU A 28 -43.94 52.03 -4.71
C LEU A 28 -43.52 53.47 -4.39
N SER A 29 -44.05 54.47 -5.11
CA SER A 29 -43.78 55.89 -4.85
C SER A 29 -44.58 56.44 -3.66
N LEU A 30 -45.70 55.82 -3.29
CA LEU A 30 -46.57 56.30 -2.20
C LEU A 30 -46.09 55.84 -0.81
N SER A 31 -45.27 54.79 -0.74
CA SER A 31 -44.76 54.21 0.51
C SER A 31 -43.57 54.96 1.14
N SER A 32 -43.06 56.04 0.55
CA SER A 32 -41.81 56.72 0.97
C SER A 32 -41.99 58.02 1.79
N LYS A 33 -43.22 58.39 2.18
CA LYS A 33 -43.48 59.58 3.03
C LYS A 33 -43.99 59.16 4.42
N ALA A 34 -43.12 59.22 5.45
CA ALA A 34 -43.47 58.89 6.83
C ALA A 34 -43.78 60.14 7.69
N ILE A 35 -44.77 60.03 8.59
CA ILE A 35 -45.08 60.98 9.68
C ILE A 35 -44.72 60.29 11.02
N VAL A 36 -44.05 60.99 11.94
CA VAL A 36 -43.56 60.46 13.24
C VAL A 36 -44.30 61.08 14.43
N LEU A 37 -44.69 60.26 15.41
CA LEU A 37 -45.20 60.67 16.73
C LEU A 37 -44.41 59.94 17.85
N PRO A 38 -44.05 60.61 18.97
CA PRO A 38 -43.24 60.01 20.03
C PRO A 38 -44.11 59.34 21.11
N LEU A 39 -43.65 58.22 21.67
CA LEU A 39 -44.23 57.59 22.88
C LEU A 39 -43.15 57.34 23.96
N PRO A 40 -43.52 57.30 25.26
CA PRO A 40 -42.59 57.40 26.39
C PRO A 40 -42.03 56.06 26.88
N LYS A 41 -40.91 56.12 27.61
CA LYS A 41 -40.06 55.00 28.04
C LYS A 41 -40.60 54.24 29.27
N PHE A 42 -40.49 52.91 29.26
CA PHE A 42 -40.64 52.05 30.45
C PHE A 42 -39.31 51.32 30.78
N SER A 43 -39.06 51.10 32.07
CA SER A 43 -37.77 50.73 32.66
C SER A 43 -37.63 49.25 33.02
N GLY A 44 -36.55 48.63 32.52
CA GLY A 44 -36.06 47.29 32.84
C GLY A 44 -35.51 46.67 31.57
N THR A 45 -34.20 46.81 31.28
CA THR A 45 -33.63 46.48 29.96
C THR A 45 -33.76 44.98 29.67
N PRO A 46 -34.68 44.58 28.80
CA PRO A 46 -34.83 43.20 28.37
C PRO A 46 -33.67 42.85 27.43
N ASN A 47 -33.25 41.59 27.42
CA ASN A 47 -32.16 41.11 26.55
C ASN A 47 -32.57 39.84 25.79
N ALA A 48 -31.77 39.45 24.80
CA ALA A 48 -32.12 38.38 23.86
C ALA A 48 -32.34 37.01 24.55
N PHE A 49 -31.69 36.75 25.68
CA PHE A 49 -31.90 35.53 26.47
C PHE A 49 -33.24 35.53 27.20
N THR A 50 -33.68 36.69 27.72
CA THR A 50 -35.02 36.83 28.32
C THR A 50 -36.11 36.65 27.25
N ALA A 51 -35.89 37.20 26.05
CA ALA A 51 -36.78 37.01 24.91
C ALA A 51 -36.88 35.54 24.50
N GLN A 52 -35.74 34.84 24.40
CA GLN A 52 -35.72 33.41 24.10
C GLN A 52 -36.51 32.59 25.10
N ARG A 53 -36.32 32.82 26.41
CA ARG A 53 -37.02 32.06 27.44
C ARG A 53 -38.54 32.27 27.41
N PHE A 54 -39.00 33.48 27.11
CA PHE A 54 -40.43 33.75 26.93
C PHE A 54 -41.00 33.00 25.72
N PHE A 55 -40.27 33.00 24.61
CA PHE A 55 -40.67 32.37 23.36
C PHE A 55 -40.53 30.84 23.36
N ASP A 56 -39.65 30.28 24.19
CA ASP A 56 -39.52 28.83 24.42
C ASP A 56 -40.63 28.28 25.36
N SER A 57 -41.36 29.14 26.09
CA SER A 57 -42.40 28.70 27.02
C SER A 57 -43.70 28.31 26.27
N GLU A 58 -44.12 27.06 26.44
CA GLU A 58 -45.38 26.52 25.93
C GLU A 58 -46.56 26.67 26.91
N GLU A 59 -46.34 27.27 28.08
CA GLU A 59 -47.41 27.56 29.04
C GLU A 59 -48.44 28.55 28.44
N ALA A 60 -49.66 28.60 28.99
CA ALA A 60 -50.71 29.53 28.52
C ALA A 60 -50.27 31.01 28.57
N ASP A 61 -49.26 31.29 29.40
CA ASP A 61 -48.66 32.58 29.68
C ASP A 61 -47.37 32.80 28.85
N GLY A 62 -46.99 31.82 28.03
CA GLY A 62 -45.77 31.76 27.22
C GLY A 62 -45.95 32.28 25.79
N GLY A 63 -44.83 32.69 25.19
CA GLY A 63 -44.77 33.35 23.89
C GLY A 63 -44.70 32.43 22.67
N ALA A 64 -44.60 31.10 22.85
CA ALA A 64 -44.41 30.15 21.75
C ALA A 64 -45.51 30.23 20.68
N ARG A 65 -46.75 30.53 21.09
CA ARG A 65 -47.92 30.70 20.20
C ARG A 65 -47.74 31.82 19.16
N PHE A 66 -46.94 32.85 19.46
CA PHE A 66 -46.74 33.98 18.56
C PHE A 66 -45.69 33.69 17.49
N ILE A 67 -44.68 32.87 17.82
CA ILE A 67 -43.62 32.49 16.88
C ILE A 67 -44.17 31.68 15.70
N ALA A 68 -45.08 30.74 15.96
CA ALA A 68 -45.67 29.90 14.91
C ALA A 68 -46.41 30.70 13.82
N ARG A 69 -46.79 31.95 14.12
CA ARG A 69 -47.50 32.86 13.20
C ARG A 69 -46.57 33.88 12.52
N MET A 70 -45.29 33.92 12.89
CA MET A 70 -44.30 34.88 12.39
C MET A 70 -43.02 34.19 11.95
N GLU A 71 -42.98 33.78 10.68
CA GLU A 71 -41.89 32.99 10.09
C GLU A 71 -40.49 33.62 10.28
N ARG A 72 -40.37 34.94 10.17
CA ARG A 72 -39.09 35.64 10.35
C ARG A 72 -38.64 35.73 11.81
N LEU A 73 -39.58 35.88 12.74
CA LEU A 73 -39.29 35.84 14.18
C LEU A 73 -38.89 34.42 14.61
N GLN A 74 -39.53 33.41 14.02
CA GLN A 74 -39.17 32.00 14.17
C GLN A 74 -37.76 31.72 13.65
N ALA A 75 -37.39 32.25 12.48
CA ALA A 75 -36.04 32.09 11.93
C ALA A 75 -34.96 32.72 12.83
N ILE A 76 -35.20 33.92 13.35
CA ILE A 76 -34.28 34.59 14.29
C ILE A 76 -34.17 33.80 15.61
N HIS A 77 -35.31 33.33 16.15
CA HIS A 77 -35.35 32.51 17.35
C HIS A 77 -34.55 31.19 17.18
N GLN A 78 -34.73 30.50 16.06
CA GLN A 78 -33.99 29.27 15.76
C GLN A 78 -32.49 29.52 15.57
N ARG A 79 -32.11 30.55 14.80
CA ARG A 79 -30.69 30.91 14.61
C ARG A 79 -30.03 31.33 15.92
N PHE A 80 -30.74 32.06 16.79
CA PHE A 80 -30.21 32.39 18.13
C PHE A 80 -29.99 31.15 18.99
N LYS A 81 -30.87 30.13 18.87
CA LYS A 81 -30.82 28.89 19.65
C LYS A 81 -29.76 27.89 19.16
N SER A 82 -29.47 27.84 17.86
CA SER A 82 -28.67 26.76 17.27
C SER A 82 -27.47 27.17 16.42
N ALA A 83 -27.28 28.46 16.08
CA ALA A 83 -26.20 28.89 15.20
C ALA A 83 -24.94 29.36 15.95
N ALA A 84 -23.77 29.23 15.32
CA ALA A 84 -22.49 29.77 15.78
C ALA A 84 -21.72 30.42 14.61
N GLY A 85 -20.93 31.46 14.89
CA GLY A 85 -20.16 32.16 13.86
C GLY A 85 -21.04 33.02 12.94
N ALA A 86 -20.79 32.99 11.63
CA ALA A 86 -21.44 33.87 10.65
C ALA A 86 -22.97 33.68 10.52
N ASP A 87 -23.50 32.53 10.96
CA ASP A 87 -24.94 32.26 10.96
C ASP A 87 -25.67 32.78 12.20
N PHE A 88 -24.95 33.33 13.20
CA PHE A 88 -25.55 33.95 14.38
C PHE A 88 -26.31 35.24 13.99
N PRO A 89 -27.48 35.54 14.61
CA PRO A 89 -28.23 36.75 14.30
C PRO A 89 -27.38 38.00 14.53
N THR A 90 -27.50 38.99 13.64
CA THR A 90 -26.76 40.25 13.77
C THR A 90 -27.29 41.08 14.95
N ASP A 91 -26.50 42.03 15.45
CA ASP A 91 -26.89 42.88 16.59
C ASP A 91 -28.23 43.61 16.33
N GLU A 92 -28.48 44.03 15.08
CA GLU A 92 -29.73 44.67 14.67
C GLU A 92 -30.93 43.70 14.67
N GLU A 93 -30.70 42.42 14.37
CA GLU A 93 -31.73 41.37 14.46
C GLU A 93 -32.02 41.01 15.93
N LEU A 94 -31.02 41.03 16.80
CA LEU A 94 -31.17 40.78 18.24
C LEU A 94 -31.93 41.90 18.95
N GLU A 95 -31.68 43.16 18.59
CA GLU A 95 -32.43 44.28 19.14
C GLU A 95 -33.92 44.19 18.78
N LYS A 96 -34.24 43.84 17.52
CA LYS A 96 -35.62 43.60 17.05
C LYS A 96 -36.29 42.41 17.73
N TYR A 97 -35.52 41.37 18.02
CA TYR A 97 -35.98 40.20 18.74
C TYR A 97 -36.38 40.53 20.19
N VAL A 98 -35.59 41.39 20.84
CA VAL A 98 -35.89 41.92 22.19
C VAL A 98 -37.09 42.86 22.16
N GLU A 99 -37.20 43.76 21.19
CA GLU A 99 -38.32 44.71 21.07
C GLU A 99 -39.66 43.99 20.86
N SER A 100 -39.66 42.92 20.06
CA SER A 100 -40.83 42.07 19.84
C SER A 100 -41.25 41.36 21.13
N PHE A 101 -40.29 40.86 21.92
CA PHE A 101 -40.55 40.29 23.23
C PHE A 101 -41.18 41.32 24.19
N VAL A 102 -40.66 42.54 24.28
CA VAL A 102 -41.21 43.58 25.18
C VAL A 102 -42.67 43.87 24.86
N SER A 103 -42.96 44.02 23.57
CA SER A 103 -44.29 44.39 23.11
C SER A 103 -45.31 43.26 23.35
N LEU A 104 -44.93 42.01 23.08
CA LEU A 104 -45.82 40.84 23.24
C LEU A 104 -45.99 40.44 24.71
N SER A 105 -44.93 40.49 25.52
CA SER A 105 -45.01 40.18 26.95
C SER A 105 -45.82 41.22 27.74
N ALA A 106 -45.71 42.51 27.41
CA ALA A 106 -46.50 43.57 28.02
C ALA A 106 -48.00 43.44 27.71
N LEU A 107 -48.34 43.05 26.48
CA LEU A 107 -49.74 42.82 26.06
C LEU A 107 -50.34 41.58 26.73
N GLN A 108 -49.57 40.49 26.83
CA GLN A 108 -50.04 39.27 27.50
C GLN A 108 -50.26 39.50 29.01
N ALA A 109 -49.41 40.31 29.65
CA ALA A 109 -49.61 40.74 31.03
C ALA A 109 -50.86 41.62 31.21
N GLN A 110 -51.23 42.42 30.20
CA GLN A 110 -52.49 43.18 30.19
C GLN A 110 -53.72 42.29 29.98
N GLU A 111 -53.63 41.29 29.09
CA GLU A 111 -54.72 40.34 28.82
C GLU A 111 -54.98 39.38 30.00
N ALA A 112 -53.97 39.11 30.84
CA ALA A 112 -54.09 38.26 32.03
C ALA A 112 -54.77 38.97 33.22
N ASN A 113 -54.99 40.29 33.15
CA ASN A 113 -55.63 41.06 34.21
C ASN A 113 -57.17 40.89 34.15
N PRO A 114 -57.87 40.47 35.22
CA PRO A 114 -59.31 40.15 35.16
C PRO A 114 -60.23 41.31 34.75
N ASP A 115 -59.79 42.57 34.86
CA ASP A 115 -60.52 43.74 34.32
C ASP A 115 -60.55 43.77 32.77
N PHE A 116 -59.82 42.89 32.08
CA PHE A 116 -59.77 42.83 30.61
C PHE A 116 -60.97 42.10 29.98
N LYS A 117 -61.74 41.33 30.77
CA LYS A 117 -62.84 40.50 30.22
C LYS A 117 -64.18 41.21 30.02
N ASP A 118 -64.34 42.44 30.51
CA ASP A 118 -65.59 43.19 30.34
C ASP A 118 -65.34 44.56 29.73
N GLY A 119 -65.77 44.74 28.48
CA GLY A 119 -66.11 46.06 27.95
C GLY A 119 -65.39 46.47 26.68
N LEU A 120 -66.04 46.18 25.55
CA LEU A 120 -65.92 46.92 24.29
C LEU A 120 -66.10 48.42 24.54
N ASN A 121 -64.99 49.18 24.59
CA ASN A 121 -64.88 50.60 24.21
C ASN A 121 -63.47 51.13 24.54
N ASP A 122 -62.44 50.77 23.76
CA ASP A 122 -61.22 51.60 23.65
C ASP A 122 -60.38 51.21 22.42
N ASN A 123 -59.68 52.17 21.81
CA ASN A 123 -58.81 52.04 20.63
C ASN A 123 -57.51 51.25 20.92
N ARG A 124 -57.61 50.04 21.47
CA ARG A 124 -56.44 49.23 21.90
C ARG A 124 -56.37 47.93 21.12
N ILE A 125 -55.19 47.68 20.55
CA ILE A 125 -54.88 46.57 19.64
C ILE A 125 -54.79 45.27 20.45
N ASN A 126 -55.53 44.22 20.07
CA ASN A 126 -55.41 42.89 20.69
C ASN A 126 -54.17 42.13 20.18
N SER A 127 -53.77 41.02 20.83
CA SER A 127 -52.55 40.30 20.44
C SER A 127 -52.52 39.83 18.97
N ASP A 128 -53.66 39.42 18.42
CA ASP A 128 -53.77 38.90 17.04
C ASP A 128 -53.73 40.03 16.00
N GLU A 129 -54.30 41.18 16.32
CA GLU A 129 -54.22 42.40 15.49
C GLU A 129 -52.81 43.00 15.50
N LEU A 130 -52.09 42.95 16.63
CA LEU A 130 -50.70 43.38 16.69
C LEU A 130 -49.80 42.42 15.89
N VAL A 131 -50.07 41.11 15.94
CA VAL A 131 -49.37 40.10 15.12
C VAL A 131 -49.57 40.38 13.64
N ALA A 132 -50.80 40.71 13.22
CA ALA A 132 -51.12 41.10 11.86
C ALA A 132 -50.47 42.45 11.45
N LEU A 133 -50.40 43.41 12.37
CA LEU A 133 -49.74 44.69 12.11
C LEU A 133 -48.21 44.55 12.04
N LEU A 134 -47.61 43.70 12.88
CA LEU A 134 -46.18 43.39 12.83
C LEU A 134 -45.82 42.61 11.57
N SER A 135 -46.67 41.67 11.11
CA SER A 135 -46.45 40.96 9.84
C SER A 135 -46.59 41.89 8.62
N ILE A 136 -47.47 42.89 8.67
CA ILE A 136 -47.55 43.94 7.63
C ILE A 136 -46.35 44.90 7.71
N ARG A 137 -45.89 45.26 8.92
CA ARG A 137 -44.71 46.12 9.14
C ARG A 137 -43.41 45.45 8.70
N GLN A 138 -43.36 44.12 8.66
CA GLN A 138 -42.24 43.34 8.09
C GLN A 138 -42.04 43.57 6.59
N TYR A 139 -43.06 44.04 5.85
CA TYR A 139 -42.94 44.38 4.43
C TYR A 139 -42.53 45.83 4.16
N THR A 140 -42.49 46.70 5.19
CA THR A 140 -42.09 48.11 5.03
C THR A 140 -40.62 48.36 5.35
N TYR A 141 -39.91 47.41 5.95
CA TYR A 141 -38.47 47.52 6.20
C TYR A 141 -37.71 46.33 5.61
N ALA A 142 -37.32 46.49 4.34
CA ALA A 142 -36.26 45.72 3.75
C ALA A 142 -35.26 46.68 3.11
N GLY A 143 -34.00 46.60 3.56
CA GLY A 143 -32.82 47.03 2.81
C GLY A 143 -32.60 46.20 1.55
N ALA A 144 -33.65 45.90 0.80
CA ALA A 144 -33.56 45.40 -0.56
C ALA A 144 -33.31 46.60 -1.46
N LYS A 145 -32.17 46.62 -2.17
CA LYS A 145 -31.86 47.60 -3.23
C LYS A 145 -33.05 47.70 -4.19
N HIS A 146 -33.86 48.75 -4.07
CA HIS A 146 -35.05 48.92 -4.90
C HIS A 146 -34.65 49.22 -6.34
N THR A 147 -35.13 48.40 -7.28
CA THR A 147 -35.19 48.74 -8.70
C THR A 147 -36.02 50.01 -8.84
N SER A 148 -35.42 51.07 -9.37
CA SER A 148 -36.10 52.36 -9.51
C SER A 148 -37.37 52.23 -10.39
N PRO A 149 -38.46 52.97 -10.09
CA PRO A 149 -39.64 53.10 -10.93
C PRO A 149 -39.33 53.30 -12.43
N LEU A 150 -38.24 54.00 -12.72
CA LEU A 150 -37.77 54.31 -14.08
C LEU A 150 -36.98 53.15 -14.71
N GLN A 151 -36.43 52.23 -13.91
CA GLN A 151 -35.71 51.03 -14.35
C GLN A 151 -36.68 49.92 -14.80
N LEU A 152 -37.76 49.68 -14.05
CA LEU A 152 -38.82 48.72 -14.40
C LEU A 152 -39.53 49.08 -15.73
N VAL A 153 -39.84 50.36 -15.92
CA VAL A 153 -40.49 50.84 -17.15
C VAL A 153 -39.54 50.73 -18.35
N ALA A 154 -38.25 51.02 -18.19
CA ALA A 154 -37.27 50.95 -19.27
C ALA A 154 -36.95 49.50 -19.72
N GLY A 155 -36.82 48.54 -18.79
CA GLY A 155 -36.61 47.13 -19.13
C GLY A 155 -37.78 46.56 -19.93
N THR A 156 -39.01 46.93 -19.54
CA THR A 156 -40.23 46.56 -20.28
C THR A 156 -40.25 47.14 -21.70
N ILE A 157 -39.73 48.36 -21.91
CA ILE A 157 -39.67 48.99 -23.25
C ILE A 157 -38.67 48.26 -24.18
N VAL A 158 -37.56 47.75 -23.65
CA VAL A 158 -36.57 46.98 -24.43
C VAL A 158 -37.13 45.62 -24.85
N GLU A 159 -37.78 44.89 -23.93
CA GLU A 159 -38.47 43.63 -24.23
C GLU A 159 -39.57 43.84 -25.30
N ILE A 160 -40.36 44.91 -25.17
CA ILE A 160 -41.36 45.30 -26.19
C ILE A 160 -40.69 45.59 -27.55
N GLY A 161 -39.51 46.21 -27.56
CA GLY A 161 -38.75 46.46 -28.79
C GLY A 161 -38.28 45.19 -29.50
N ILE A 162 -37.72 44.21 -28.76
CA ILE A 162 -37.30 42.91 -29.29
C ILE A 162 -38.53 42.13 -29.81
N ASP A 163 -39.62 42.12 -29.04
CA ASP A 163 -40.89 41.52 -29.43
C ASP A 163 -41.47 42.15 -30.70
N TYR A 164 -41.39 43.47 -30.85
CA TYR A 164 -41.86 44.21 -32.02
C TYR A 164 -41.15 43.77 -33.30
N PHE A 165 -39.82 43.68 -33.29
CA PHE A 165 -39.03 43.26 -34.46
C PHE A 165 -39.20 41.77 -34.79
N ASN A 166 -39.49 40.92 -33.80
CA ASN A 166 -39.68 39.48 -34.00
C ASN A 166 -41.11 39.11 -34.46
N LYS A 167 -42.14 39.83 -34.00
CA LYS A 167 -43.56 39.42 -34.12
C LYS A 167 -44.38 40.28 -35.09
N ILE A 168 -43.97 41.50 -35.46
CA ILE A 168 -44.74 42.34 -36.39
C ILE A 168 -44.32 42.15 -37.85
N PRO A 169 -45.24 41.79 -38.76
CA PRO A 169 -44.95 41.70 -40.19
C PRO A 169 -44.50 43.05 -40.78
N GLY A 170 -43.31 43.10 -41.38
CA GLY A 170 -42.75 44.29 -42.03
C GLY A 170 -41.81 45.14 -41.18
N ALA A 171 -41.67 44.86 -39.87
CA ALA A 171 -40.69 45.54 -39.01
C ALA A 171 -39.23 45.18 -39.36
N LEU A 172 -39.01 43.94 -39.81
CA LEU A 172 -37.81 43.48 -40.51
C LEU A 172 -38.19 43.03 -41.90
N ASN A 173 -37.37 43.34 -42.92
CA ASN A 173 -37.60 42.86 -44.27
C ASN A 173 -37.27 41.37 -44.38
N GLN A 174 -38.24 40.50 -44.15
CA GLN A 174 -38.08 39.04 -44.23
C GLN A 174 -37.75 38.54 -45.66
N GLN A 175 -37.91 39.39 -46.68
CA GLN A 175 -37.53 39.07 -48.06
C GLN A 175 -36.05 39.36 -48.33
N SER A 176 -35.37 40.14 -47.48
CA SER A 176 -33.91 40.36 -47.59
C SER A 176 -33.14 39.31 -46.77
N ALA A 177 -31.97 38.91 -47.27
CA ALA A 177 -31.09 37.97 -46.57
C ALA A 177 -30.68 38.53 -45.19
N THR A 178 -30.35 39.81 -45.14
CA THR A 178 -29.98 40.54 -43.92
C THR A 178 -31.11 40.56 -42.89
N GLY A 179 -32.37 40.74 -43.33
CA GLY A 179 -33.52 40.75 -42.42
C GLY A 179 -33.83 39.39 -41.80
N ARG A 180 -33.60 38.29 -42.53
CA ARG A 180 -33.75 36.93 -42.00
C ARG A 180 -32.69 36.59 -40.96
N THR A 181 -31.42 36.91 -41.23
CA THR A 181 -30.33 36.61 -40.29
C THR A 181 -30.41 37.45 -39.01
N LEU A 182 -30.83 38.72 -39.12
CA LEU A 182 -31.09 39.57 -37.95
C LEU A 182 -32.26 39.04 -37.10
N GLN A 183 -33.28 38.46 -37.72
CA GLN A 183 -34.38 37.80 -37.01
C GLN A 183 -33.92 36.54 -36.26
N HIS A 184 -33.03 35.72 -36.84
CA HIS A 184 -32.47 34.55 -36.16
C HIS A 184 -31.58 34.93 -34.96
N PHE A 185 -30.82 36.03 -35.06
CA PHE A 185 -30.06 36.59 -33.94
C PHE A 185 -30.98 37.11 -32.83
N LEU A 186 -32.02 37.88 -33.17
CA LEU A 186 -32.95 38.45 -32.17
C LEU A 186 -33.79 37.40 -31.44
N ARG A 187 -34.17 36.31 -32.11
CA ARG A 187 -34.85 35.17 -31.46
C ARG A 187 -34.00 34.54 -30.36
N ALA A 188 -32.67 34.60 -30.47
CA ALA A 188 -31.77 34.03 -29.47
C ALA A 188 -31.78 34.80 -28.13
N PHE A 189 -32.27 36.04 -28.10
CA PHE A 189 -32.40 36.87 -26.89
C PHE A 189 -33.81 36.89 -26.29
N ASP A 190 -34.81 36.31 -26.96
CA ASP A 190 -36.22 36.25 -26.50
C ASP A 190 -36.37 35.31 -25.27
N ASP A 191 -35.47 34.33 -25.12
CA ASP A 191 -35.50 33.32 -24.06
C ASP A 191 -34.90 33.79 -22.71
N LEU A 192 -34.42 35.03 -22.59
CA LEU A 192 -33.80 35.56 -21.37
C LEU A 192 -34.80 36.42 -20.54
N PRO A 193 -35.01 36.12 -19.24
CA PRO A 193 -35.85 36.95 -18.36
C PRO A 193 -35.09 38.22 -17.92
N LEU A 194 -35.09 39.26 -18.76
CA LEU A 194 -34.40 40.54 -18.51
C LEU A 194 -35.11 41.43 -17.46
N SER A 195 -36.35 41.11 -17.11
CA SER A 195 -37.23 41.91 -16.23
C SER A 195 -37.08 41.67 -14.72
N ASP A 196 -36.39 40.60 -14.29
CA ASP A 196 -36.37 40.19 -12.88
C ASP A 196 -35.04 40.47 -12.15
N ASN A 197 -34.00 40.96 -12.86
CA ASN A 197 -32.66 41.07 -12.32
C ASN A 197 -32.13 42.53 -12.36
N ALA A 198 -32.06 43.18 -11.19
CA ALA A 198 -31.85 44.63 -11.04
C ALA A 198 -30.49 45.14 -11.59
N ARG A 199 -29.45 44.29 -11.63
CA ARG A 199 -28.12 44.63 -12.18
C ARG A 199 -28.08 44.53 -13.71
N LEU A 200 -28.70 43.50 -14.27
CA LEU A 200 -28.89 43.29 -15.71
C LEU A 200 -29.67 44.44 -16.35
N GLN A 201 -30.64 45.01 -15.65
CA GLN A 201 -31.43 46.16 -16.11
C GLN A 201 -30.67 47.49 -16.14
N ALA A 202 -29.66 47.66 -15.29
CA ALA A 202 -28.84 48.87 -15.25
C ALA A 202 -27.82 48.89 -16.41
N GLN A 203 -27.23 47.74 -16.75
CA GLN A 203 -26.24 47.62 -17.82
C GLN A 203 -26.84 47.30 -19.21
N SER A 204 -28.05 46.70 -19.29
CA SER A 204 -28.71 46.38 -20.58
C SER A 204 -28.97 47.59 -21.47
N ARG A 205 -29.16 48.79 -20.87
CA ARG A 205 -29.32 50.07 -21.59
C ARG A 205 -28.10 50.46 -22.43
N LYS A 206 -26.91 49.96 -22.09
CA LYS A 206 -25.67 50.19 -22.83
C LYS A 206 -25.31 49.00 -23.72
N ILE A 207 -25.47 47.78 -23.18
CA ILE A 207 -24.97 46.55 -23.79
C ILE A 207 -25.85 46.08 -24.96
N VAL A 208 -27.17 46.02 -24.78
CA VAL A 208 -28.09 45.47 -25.81
C VAL A 208 -28.11 46.31 -27.10
N PRO A 209 -28.16 47.66 -27.05
CA PRO A 209 -28.07 48.47 -28.26
C PRO A 209 -26.72 48.34 -28.98
N GLN A 210 -25.60 48.23 -28.25
CA GLN A 210 -24.28 48.06 -28.85
C GLN A 210 -24.11 46.69 -29.51
N LEU A 211 -24.64 45.63 -28.90
CA LEU A 211 -24.68 44.29 -29.51
C LEU A 211 -25.55 44.26 -30.75
N PHE A 212 -26.68 44.99 -30.75
CA PHE A 212 -27.55 45.10 -31.92
C PHE A 212 -26.90 45.87 -33.07
N ILE A 213 -26.25 47.01 -32.77
CA ILE A 213 -25.50 47.80 -33.75
C ILE A 213 -24.34 46.99 -34.32
N ALA A 214 -23.53 46.36 -33.46
CA ALA A 214 -22.42 45.53 -33.90
C ALA A 214 -22.88 44.34 -34.76
N ALA A 215 -23.98 43.66 -34.39
CA ALA A 215 -24.56 42.59 -35.19
C ALA A 215 -25.06 43.09 -36.55
N ALA A 216 -25.72 44.26 -36.58
CA ALA A 216 -26.19 44.86 -37.82
C ALA A 216 -25.04 45.30 -38.74
N GLU A 217 -23.99 45.92 -38.18
CA GLU A 217 -22.77 46.36 -38.89
C GLU A 217 -21.99 45.16 -39.47
N THR A 218 -21.83 44.09 -38.67
CA THR A 218 -21.16 42.87 -39.12
C THR A 218 -21.94 42.17 -40.23
N LEU A 219 -23.29 42.21 -40.18
CA LEU A 219 -24.15 41.62 -41.21
C LEU A 219 -24.15 42.41 -42.53
N THR A 220 -23.85 43.71 -42.50
CA THR A 220 -23.65 44.52 -43.72
C THR A 220 -22.36 44.20 -44.46
N ASP A 221 -21.35 43.67 -43.77
CA ASP A 221 -20.04 43.33 -44.35
C ASP A 221 -19.99 41.93 -45.00
N PHE A 222 -21.01 41.08 -44.75
CA PHE A 222 -21.09 39.76 -45.36
C PHE A 222 -21.75 39.79 -46.74
N SER A 223 -21.24 38.97 -47.67
CA SER A 223 -21.83 38.87 -49.01
C SER A 223 -23.22 38.20 -48.96
N ASN A 224 -24.13 38.64 -49.83
CA ASN A 224 -25.51 38.11 -49.92
C ASN A 224 -25.60 36.59 -50.16
N HIS A 225 -24.54 35.96 -50.66
CA HIS A 225 -24.48 34.49 -50.81
C HIS A 225 -24.25 33.77 -49.49
N LEU A 226 -23.42 34.31 -48.60
CA LEU A 226 -23.12 33.71 -47.29
C LEU A 226 -24.30 33.83 -46.31
N ILE A 227 -25.02 34.95 -46.35
CA ILE A 227 -26.16 35.24 -45.47
C ILE A 227 -27.39 34.34 -45.78
N ASN A 228 -27.49 33.81 -47.00
CA ASN A 228 -28.57 32.92 -47.42
C ASN A 228 -28.33 31.44 -47.12
N ASP A 229 -27.14 31.05 -46.64
CA ASP A 229 -26.84 29.67 -46.29
C ASP A 229 -27.56 29.29 -44.97
N PRO A 230 -28.44 28.28 -44.96
CA PRO A 230 -29.12 27.81 -43.74
C PRO A 230 -28.16 27.43 -42.60
N LYS A 231 -26.94 27.00 -42.95
CA LYS A 231 -25.89 26.66 -41.97
C LYS A 231 -25.37 27.91 -41.26
N ILE A 232 -25.19 29.00 -42.00
CA ILE A 232 -24.73 30.29 -41.45
C ILE A 232 -25.82 30.91 -40.58
N GLN A 233 -27.09 30.79 -40.96
CA GLN A 233 -28.22 31.28 -40.15
C GLN A 233 -28.33 30.53 -38.81
N SER A 234 -28.22 29.19 -38.84
CA SER A 234 -28.25 28.35 -37.64
C SER A 234 -27.01 28.56 -36.75
N PHE A 235 -25.84 28.79 -37.37
CA PHE A 235 -24.61 29.16 -36.68
C PHE A 235 -24.74 30.50 -35.93
N VAL A 236 -25.30 31.52 -36.58
CA VAL A 236 -25.56 32.84 -35.98
C VAL A 236 -26.54 32.74 -34.82
N GLN A 237 -27.57 31.90 -34.94
CA GLN A 237 -28.53 31.66 -33.86
C GLN A 237 -27.89 30.94 -32.66
N ALA A 238 -27.09 29.90 -32.89
CA ALA A 238 -26.39 29.16 -31.84
C ALA A 238 -25.35 30.04 -31.11
N ALA A 239 -24.56 30.81 -31.87
CA ALA A 239 -23.60 31.76 -31.32
C ALA A 239 -24.30 32.87 -30.52
N GLY A 240 -25.42 33.41 -31.04
CA GLY A 240 -26.21 34.42 -30.35
C GLY A 240 -26.80 33.91 -29.02
N SER A 241 -27.36 32.70 -29.01
CA SER A 241 -27.98 32.10 -27.81
C SER A 241 -26.94 31.80 -26.74
N GLY A 242 -25.78 31.28 -27.14
CA GLY A 242 -24.67 31.02 -26.23
C GLY A 242 -24.05 32.29 -25.65
N ILE A 243 -23.88 33.35 -26.45
CA ILE A 243 -23.45 34.68 -25.98
C ILE A 243 -24.45 35.22 -24.97
N ALA A 244 -25.75 35.07 -25.23
CA ALA A 244 -26.81 35.53 -24.36
C ALA A 244 -26.80 34.80 -22.99
N GLN A 245 -26.64 33.47 -23.01
CA GLN A 245 -26.56 32.64 -21.80
C GLN A 245 -25.29 32.91 -20.98
N ASP A 246 -24.13 32.92 -21.62
CA ASP A 246 -22.86 33.17 -20.95
C ASP A 246 -22.86 34.58 -20.31
N LEU A 247 -23.50 35.55 -20.98
CA LEU A 247 -23.57 36.94 -20.52
C LEU A 247 -24.45 37.05 -19.27
N ASN A 248 -25.54 36.28 -19.22
CA ASN A 248 -26.36 36.16 -18.02
C ASN A 248 -25.55 35.57 -16.85
N THR A 249 -24.81 34.49 -17.07
CA THR A 249 -23.98 33.84 -16.04
C THR A 249 -22.91 34.79 -15.48
N ARG A 250 -22.17 35.48 -16.34
CA ARG A 250 -21.08 36.37 -15.90
C ARG A 250 -21.59 37.64 -15.21
N LEU A 251 -22.74 38.17 -15.60
CA LEU A 251 -23.36 39.33 -14.94
C LEU A 251 -23.88 39.00 -13.53
N LEU A 252 -24.08 37.72 -13.19
CA LEU A 252 -24.39 37.29 -11.83
C LEU A 252 -23.14 37.26 -10.93
N GLU A 253 -21.95 37.11 -11.49
CA GLU A 253 -20.69 36.89 -10.76
C GLU A 253 -19.89 38.17 -10.49
N ILE A 254 -20.11 39.26 -11.25
CA ILE A 254 -19.38 40.53 -11.06
C ILE A 254 -19.93 41.30 -9.83
N ALA A 255 -19.05 41.59 -8.87
CA ALA A 255 -19.40 42.21 -7.59
C ALA A 255 -18.94 43.67 -7.41
N ASP A 256 -18.05 44.21 -8.26
CA ASP A 256 -17.41 45.52 -8.04
C ASP A 256 -17.62 46.51 -9.20
N ASP A 257 -17.80 47.79 -8.85
CA ASP A 257 -18.26 48.88 -9.74
C ASP A 257 -17.11 49.63 -10.47
N ASP A 258 -15.85 49.23 -10.31
CA ASP A 258 -14.72 50.13 -10.61
C ASP A 258 -13.54 49.47 -11.35
N HIS A 259 -13.69 49.08 -12.63
CA HIS A 259 -12.54 48.62 -13.43
C HIS A 259 -12.59 49.02 -14.92
N GLN A 260 -11.59 49.80 -15.37
CA GLN A 260 -11.28 50.02 -16.80
C GLN A 260 -10.84 48.75 -17.54
N ASP A 261 -10.59 47.63 -16.85
CA ASP A 261 -10.34 46.30 -17.43
C ASP A 261 -11.62 45.61 -17.95
N GLU A 262 -12.80 46.18 -17.68
CA GLU A 262 -14.10 45.64 -18.06
C GLU A 262 -14.21 45.48 -19.59
N ALA A 263 -13.67 46.40 -20.39
CA ALA A 263 -13.72 46.31 -21.87
C ALA A 263 -12.85 45.18 -22.44
N ILE A 264 -11.66 44.94 -21.87
CA ILE A 264 -10.76 43.84 -22.28
C ILE A 264 -11.35 42.50 -21.83
N ASN A 265 -11.89 42.44 -20.61
CA ASN A 265 -12.56 41.24 -20.09
C ASN A 265 -13.85 40.94 -20.87
N TRP A 266 -14.62 41.95 -21.26
CA TRP A 266 -15.83 41.81 -22.07
C TRP A 266 -15.53 41.39 -23.50
N GLY A 267 -14.53 41.98 -24.15
CA GLY A 267 -14.08 41.56 -25.48
C GLY A 267 -13.57 40.11 -25.50
N ARG A 268 -12.82 39.69 -24.46
CA ARG A 268 -12.36 38.30 -24.30
C ARG A 268 -13.50 37.33 -24.02
N PHE A 269 -14.45 37.75 -23.20
CA PHE A 269 -15.64 36.99 -22.88
C PHE A 269 -16.51 36.74 -24.11
N LEU A 270 -16.80 37.79 -24.90
CA LEU A 270 -17.56 37.65 -26.14
C LEU A 270 -16.84 36.79 -27.16
N LEU A 271 -15.52 36.97 -27.33
CA LEU A 271 -14.71 36.14 -28.20
C LEU A 271 -14.75 34.66 -27.76
N ARG A 272 -14.61 34.40 -26.45
CA ARG A 272 -14.68 33.06 -25.86
C ARG A 272 -16.05 32.42 -26.09
N SER A 273 -17.13 33.13 -25.77
CA SER A 273 -18.49 32.64 -25.94
C SER A 273 -18.81 32.38 -27.41
N THR A 274 -18.36 33.28 -28.30
CA THR A 274 -18.49 33.08 -29.74
C THR A 274 -17.73 31.82 -30.17
N ILE A 275 -16.47 31.66 -29.78
CA ILE A 275 -15.64 30.48 -30.13
C ILE A 275 -16.21 29.19 -29.55
N ALA A 276 -16.65 29.19 -28.30
CA ALA A 276 -17.20 28.04 -27.61
C ALA A 276 -18.46 27.53 -28.31
N ASN A 277 -19.44 28.42 -28.51
CA ASN A 277 -20.74 28.06 -29.04
C ASN A 277 -20.69 27.78 -30.55
N SER A 278 -19.90 28.57 -31.30
CA SER A 278 -19.62 28.31 -32.71
C SER A 278 -18.87 26.99 -32.91
N GLY A 279 -17.88 26.71 -32.05
CA GLY A 279 -17.10 25.49 -32.08
C GLY A 279 -17.97 24.27 -31.76
N HIS A 280 -18.69 24.27 -30.64
CA HIS A 280 -19.58 23.17 -30.28
C HIS A 280 -20.65 22.90 -31.35
N TYR A 281 -21.23 23.95 -31.95
CA TYR A 281 -22.21 23.78 -33.02
C TYR A 281 -21.62 23.08 -34.26
N VAL A 282 -20.44 23.50 -34.72
CA VAL A 282 -19.77 22.89 -35.88
C VAL A 282 -19.33 21.45 -35.57
N PHE A 283 -18.82 21.18 -34.36
CA PHE A 283 -18.32 19.85 -33.98
C PHE A 283 -19.40 18.88 -33.51
N ALA A 284 -20.60 19.34 -33.15
CA ALA A 284 -21.75 18.49 -32.85
C ALA A 284 -22.34 17.82 -34.11
N ALA A 285 -22.12 18.40 -35.29
CA ALA A 285 -22.60 17.84 -36.57
C ALA A 285 -21.54 17.86 -37.69
N PRO A 286 -20.35 17.22 -37.52
CA PRO A 286 -19.23 17.35 -38.47
C PRO A 286 -19.58 16.91 -39.89
N GLY A 287 -20.41 15.86 -40.03
CA GLY A 287 -20.85 15.37 -41.34
C GLY A 287 -21.57 16.41 -42.20
N GLN A 288 -22.26 17.36 -41.56
CA GLN A 288 -22.97 18.44 -42.26
C GLN A 288 -22.01 19.54 -42.75
N PHE A 289 -20.87 19.74 -42.09
CA PHE A 289 -19.92 20.81 -42.40
C PHE A 289 -18.70 20.32 -43.20
N PHE A 290 -18.18 19.14 -42.87
CA PHE A 290 -16.93 18.60 -43.42
C PHE A 290 -17.14 17.42 -44.39
N LYS A 291 -18.38 17.01 -44.67
CA LYS A 291 -18.73 15.87 -45.55
C LYS A 291 -18.03 14.57 -45.15
N THR A 292 -17.95 14.30 -43.85
CA THR A 292 -17.27 13.13 -43.28
C THR A 292 -18.20 11.91 -43.18
N ASN A 293 -17.63 10.71 -43.20
CA ASN A 293 -18.38 9.47 -42.91
C ASN A 293 -18.72 9.36 -41.40
N SER A 294 -19.51 8.37 -41.00
CA SER A 294 -19.99 8.23 -39.61
C SER A 294 -18.86 8.14 -38.59
N GLY A 295 -17.83 7.32 -38.83
CA GLY A 295 -16.69 7.18 -37.92
C GLY A 295 -15.82 8.43 -37.85
N ALA A 296 -15.54 9.10 -38.98
CA ALA A 296 -14.76 10.33 -39.00
C ALA A 296 -15.52 11.48 -38.33
N SER A 297 -16.85 11.49 -38.44
CA SER A 297 -17.70 12.43 -37.71
C SER A 297 -17.62 12.18 -36.20
N ALA A 298 -17.72 10.92 -35.76
CA ALA A 298 -17.56 10.57 -34.34
C ALA A 298 -16.19 10.97 -33.80
N LEU A 299 -15.10 10.78 -34.56
CA LEU A 299 -13.75 11.16 -34.15
C LEU A 299 -13.60 12.68 -34.01
N ILE A 300 -14.11 13.44 -34.98
CA ILE A 300 -14.08 14.91 -34.94
C ILE A 300 -14.88 15.41 -33.74
N THR A 301 -16.10 14.91 -33.53
CA THR A 301 -16.91 15.31 -32.37
C THR A 301 -16.19 15.02 -31.06
N ALA A 302 -15.66 13.80 -30.90
CA ALA A 302 -15.04 13.35 -29.65
C ALA A 302 -13.71 14.06 -29.34
N THR A 303 -12.89 14.39 -30.35
CA THR A 303 -11.60 15.07 -30.17
C THR A 303 -11.74 16.60 -30.08
N SER A 304 -12.58 17.20 -30.92
CA SER A 304 -12.77 18.65 -30.92
C SER A 304 -13.45 19.15 -29.66
N THR A 305 -14.34 18.36 -29.04
CA THR A 305 -14.93 18.69 -27.74
C THR A 305 -13.88 18.75 -26.63
N VAL A 306 -12.96 17.78 -26.56
CA VAL A 306 -11.87 17.77 -25.57
C VAL A 306 -10.93 18.97 -25.77
N LEU A 307 -10.62 19.34 -27.02
CA LEU A 307 -9.80 20.51 -27.33
C LEU A 307 -10.48 21.83 -26.93
N LEU A 308 -11.77 21.98 -27.24
CA LEU A 308 -12.55 23.16 -26.86
C LEU A 308 -12.62 23.30 -25.34
N ASP A 309 -12.98 22.24 -24.63
CA ASP A 309 -13.05 22.23 -23.16
C ASP A 309 -11.71 22.65 -22.55
N ALA A 310 -10.60 22.17 -23.10
CA ALA A 310 -9.27 22.46 -22.58
C ALA A 310 -8.81 23.90 -22.84
N ILE A 311 -9.11 24.46 -24.01
CA ILE A 311 -8.79 25.85 -24.36
C ILE A 311 -9.67 26.83 -23.56
N LEU A 312 -10.87 26.40 -23.17
CA LEU A 312 -11.89 27.20 -22.50
C LEU A 312 -12.02 26.89 -20.99
N LYS A 313 -11.07 26.17 -20.38
CA LYS A 313 -11.12 25.74 -18.97
C LYS A 313 -11.14 26.91 -17.96
N ASP A 314 -10.48 28.03 -18.27
CA ASP A 314 -10.39 29.23 -17.40
C ASP A 314 -11.37 30.34 -17.87
N PRO A 315 -12.33 30.79 -17.03
CA PRO A 315 -13.34 31.79 -17.38
C PRO A 315 -12.77 33.16 -17.80
N ASP A 316 -11.53 33.49 -17.43
CA ASP A 316 -10.93 34.80 -17.65
C ASP A 316 -9.79 34.82 -18.67
N GLN A 317 -9.28 33.64 -19.08
CA GLN A 317 -8.16 33.54 -20.02
C GLN A 317 -8.35 32.46 -21.10
N LEU A 318 -8.08 32.81 -22.36
CA LEU A 318 -7.94 31.85 -23.47
C LEU A 318 -6.56 31.19 -23.38
N GLN A 319 -6.52 30.04 -22.73
CA GLN A 319 -5.27 29.34 -22.44
C GLN A 319 -4.91 28.35 -23.55
N ILE A 320 -4.59 28.83 -24.75
CA ILE A 320 -4.20 27.93 -25.87
C ILE A 320 -2.94 27.10 -25.52
N LYS A 321 -1.93 27.73 -24.91
CA LYS A 321 -0.68 27.06 -24.53
C LYS A 321 -0.80 26.20 -23.26
N ALA A 322 -1.59 26.64 -22.26
CA ALA A 322 -1.72 25.93 -20.99
C ALA A 322 -2.86 24.89 -20.98
N GLY A 323 -3.84 25.03 -21.86
CA GLY A 323 -4.89 24.05 -22.13
C GLY A 323 -4.35 22.82 -22.88
N LEU A 324 -3.34 22.97 -23.73
CA LEU A 324 -2.62 21.85 -24.38
C LEU A 324 -1.56 21.25 -23.44
N ASN A 325 -1.99 20.90 -22.23
CA ASN A 325 -1.17 20.19 -21.27
C ASN A 325 -1.38 18.67 -21.41
N ALA A 326 -0.67 17.92 -20.57
CA ALA A 326 -0.63 16.48 -20.70
C ALA A 326 -1.91 15.76 -20.21
N GLU A 327 -2.74 16.40 -19.39
CA GLU A 327 -4.09 15.92 -19.03
C GLU A 327 -5.03 15.99 -20.24
N THR A 328 -4.98 17.11 -20.97
CA THR A 328 -5.75 17.28 -22.21
C THR A 328 -5.33 16.31 -23.30
N LEU A 329 -4.01 16.08 -23.46
CA LEU A 329 -3.49 15.10 -24.41
C LEU A 329 -3.97 13.67 -24.06
N ASP A 330 -4.01 13.33 -22.77
CA ASP A 330 -4.50 12.03 -22.30
C ASP A 330 -6.00 11.83 -22.60
N ARG A 331 -6.83 12.83 -22.27
CA ARG A 331 -8.26 12.84 -22.63
C ARG A 331 -8.47 12.73 -24.13
N LEU A 332 -7.64 13.39 -24.94
CA LEU A 332 -7.70 13.32 -26.40
C LEU A 332 -7.41 11.93 -26.93
N LEU A 333 -6.35 11.29 -26.43
CA LEU A 333 -5.98 9.93 -26.83
C LEU A 333 -7.04 8.92 -26.42
N ARG A 334 -7.53 9.00 -25.18
CA ARG A 334 -8.59 8.11 -24.69
C ARG A 334 -9.88 8.22 -25.50
N SER A 335 -10.28 9.46 -25.82
CA SER A 335 -11.43 9.75 -26.67
C SER A 335 -11.24 9.19 -28.09
N SER A 336 -10.04 9.39 -28.67
CA SER A 336 -9.70 8.88 -30.00
C SER A 336 -9.70 7.35 -30.07
N PHE A 337 -9.09 6.67 -29.09
CA PHE A 337 -9.07 5.20 -29.03
C PHE A 337 -10.45 4.61 -28.77
N THR A 338 -11.31 5.30 -28.01
CA THR A 338 -12.71 4.88 -27.84
C THR A 338 -13.44 4.86 -29.18
N VAL A 339 -13.32 5.94 -29.97
CA VAL A 339 -13.93 6.02 -31.30
C VAL A 339 -13.34 4.97 -32.26
N LEU A 340 -12.03 4.73 -32.22
CA LEU A 340 -11.40 3.70 -33.05
C LEU A 340 -11.84 2.29 -32.67
N ALA A 341 -12.09 2.01 -31.38
CA ALA A 341 -12.63 0.73 -30.93
C ALA A 341 -14.07 0.50 -31.42
N GLU A 342 -14.90 1.55 -31.42
CA GLU A 342 -16.29 1.53 -31.87
C GLU A 342 -16.44 1.57 -33.41
N HIS A 343 -15.44 2.14 -34.11
CA HIS A 343 -15.43 2.30 -35.56
C HIS A 343 -14.11 1.81 -36.20
N PRO A 344 -13.75 0.52 -36.08
CA PRO A 344 -12.48 0.00 -36.58
C PRO A 344 -12.34 0.07 -38.12
N GLN A 345 -13.47 0.17 -38.85
CA GLN A 345 -13.51 0.45 -40.28
C GLN A 345 -12.81 1.76 -40.71
N LEU A 346 -12.51 2.67 -39.77
CA LEU A 346 -11.71 3.86 -40.04
C LEU A 346 -10.28 3.55 -40.46
N ILE A 347 -9.76 2.38 -40.06
CA ILE A 347 -8.39 1.96 -40.39
C ILE A 347 -8.41 0.93 -41.52
N HIS A 348 -9.23 -0.13 -41.41
CA HIS A 348 -9.34 -1.15 -42.46
C HIS A 348 -10.66 -1.92 -42.41
N HIS A 349 -11.08 -2.48 -43.55
CA HIS A 349 -12.37 -3.18 -43.72
C HIS A 349 -12.29 -4.71 -43.50
N ASN A 350 -11.19 -5.24 -42.98
CA ASN A 350 -11.00 -6.70 -42.82
C ASN A 350 -11.37 -7.11 -41.38
N ASN A 351 -12.29 -8.07 -41.21
CA ASN A 351 -12.84 -8.49 -39.92
C ASN A 351 -11.75 -8.88 -38.89
N GLY A 352 -10.73 -9.65 -39.27
CA GLY A 352 -9.65 -10.02 -38.33
C GLY A 352 -8.78 -8.83 -37.91
N PHE A 353 -8.58 -7.87 -38.82
CA PHE A 353 -7.86 -6.63 -38.49
C PHE A 353 -8.72 -5.72 -37.61
N GLN A 354 -10.04 -5.70 -37.81
CA GLN A 354 -10.97 -4.94 -36.99
C GLN A 354 -10.98 -5.43 -35.54
N GLU A 355 -10.99 -6.74 -35.32
CA GLU A 355 -10.90 -7.32 -33.97
C GLU A 355 -9.59 -6.93 -33.27
N VAL A 356 -8.45 -6.99 -33.97
CA VAL A 356 -7.15 -6.54 -33.42
C VAL A 356 -7.17 -5.05 -33.09
N VAL A 357 -7.68 -4.20 -34.00
CA VAL A 357 -7.78 -2.76 -33.78
C VAL A 357 -8.69 -2.44 -32.59
N THR A 358 -9.85 -3.08 -32.49
CA THR A 358 -10.78 -2.93 -31.37
C THR A 358 -10.14 -3.39 -30.06
N GLY A 359 -9.47 -4.55 -30.07
CA GLY A 359 -8.79 -5.11 -28.91
C GLY A 359 -7.66 -4.24 -28.37
N VAL A 360 -6.75 -3.79 -29.24
CA VAL A 360 -5.61 -2.93 -28.87
C VAL A 360 -6.08 -1.53 -28.48
N SER A 361 -7.08 -0.97 -29.18
CA SER A 361 -7.66 0.33 -28.81
C SER A 361 -8.32 0.29 -27.43
N SER A 362 -8.99 -0.83 -27.12
CA SER A 362 -9.58 -1.05 -25.78
C SER A 362 -8.50 -1.16 -24.71
N ALA A 363 -7.40 -1.87 -24.98
CA ALA A 363 -6.26 -1.97 -24.07
C ALA A 363 -5.64 -0.60 -23.76
N LEU A 364 -5.47 0.24 -24.78
CA LEU A 364 -4.88 1.57 -24.63
C LEU A 364 -5.82 2.60 -24.00
N LYS A 365 -7.14 2.41 -24.09
CA LYS A 365 -8.11 3.26 -23.40
C LYS A 365 -7.92 3.22 -21.88
N ASP A 366 -7.49 2.09 -21.33
CA ASP A 366 -7.28 1.88 -19.89
C ASP A 366 -5.80 2.07 -19.47
N TYR A 367 -4.96 2.50 -20.41
CA TYR A 367 -3.55 2.77 -20.19
C TYR A 367 -3.31 4.26 -19.93
N ASN A 368 -2.98 4.61 -18.68
CA ASN A 368 -2.78 6.00 -18.20
C ASN A 368 -1.51 6.74 -18.73
N PHE A 369 -0.80 6.19 -19.72
CA PHE A 369 0.49 6.75 -20.17
C PHE A 369 0.43 7.35 -21.59
N ARG A 370 0.99 8.56 -21.66
CA ARG A 370 1.01 9.52 -22.78
C ARG A 370 1.82 9.04 -24.00
N ARG A 371 1.37 8.02 -24.74
CA ARG A 371 2.11 7.52 -25.93
C ARG A 371 1.17 7.10 -27.08
N PRO A 372 0.74 8.06 -27.93
CA PRO A 372 -0.08 7.77 -29.12
C PRO A 372 0.59 6.78 -30.08
N ASP A 373 1.91 6.76 -30.06
CA ASP A 373 2.78 6.02 -30.96
C ASP A 373 2.93 4.54 -30.60
N LEU A 374 2.35 4.08 -29.48
CA LEU A 374 2.27 2.67 -29.12
C LEU A 374 1.21 1.92 -29.94
N PHE A 375 0.09 2.55 -30.26
CA PHE A 375 -1.02 1.91 -30.97
C PHE A 375 -0.61 1.21 -32.28
N PRO A 376 0.04 1.88 -33.25
CA PRO A 376 0.41 1.22 -34.50
C PRO A 376 1.38 0.06 -34.29
N GLU A 377 2.28 0.17 -33.30
CA GLU A 377 3.27 -0.87 -33.00
C GLU A 377 2.65 -2.07 -32.29
N LEU A 378 1.71 -1.86 -31.37
CA LEU A 378 0.99 -2.95 -30.70
C LEU A 378 0.09 -3.71 -31.67
N VAL A 379 -0.61 -3.00 -32.57
CA VAL A 379 -1.36 -3.63 -33.67
C VAL A 379 -0.43 -4.44 -34.56
N ARG A 380 0.73 -3.87 -34.95
CA ARG A 380 1.75 -4.58 -35.72
C ARG A 380 2.22 -5.85 -34.99
N LEU A 381 2.56 -5.75 -33.71
CA LEU A 381 3.02 -6.88 -32.91
C LEU A 381 1.99 -8.00 -32.84
N VAL A 382 0.72 -7.70 -32.55
CA VAL A 382 -0.35 -8.71 -32.50
C VAL A 382 -0.51 -9.40 -33.85
N LEU A 383 -0.51 -8.64 -34.96
CA LEU A 383 -0.63 -9.19 -36.31
C LEU A 383 0.59 -10.03 -36.71
N GLU A 384 1.79 -9.56 -36.42
CA GLU A 384 3.03 -10.29 -36.70
C GLU A 384 3.08 -11.58 -35.90
N ASN A 385 2.74 -11.56 -34.61
CA ASN A 385 2.75 -12.75 -33.78
C ASN A 385 1.68 -13.76 -34.18
N THR A 386 0.49 -13.28 -34.54
CA THR A 386 -0.57 -14.10 -35.13
C THR A 386 -0.09 -14.77 -36.43
N GLY A 387 0.60 -14.01 -37.29
CA GLY A 387 1.13 -14.50 -38.56
C GLY A 387 2.28 -15.50 -38.39
N LYS A 388 3.26 -15.19 -37.53
CA LYS A 388 4.43 -16.05 -37.22
C LYS A 388 3.98 -17.41 -36.68
N ASN A 389 2.99 -17.41 -35.80
CA ASN A 389 2.56 -18.60 -35.08
C ASN A 389 1.31 -19.26 -35.68
N LEU A 390 0.87 -18.81 -36.86
CA LEU A 390 -0.31 -19.33 -37.56
C LEU A 390 -0.30 -20.85 -37.68
N HIS A 391 0.88 -21.45 -37.89
CA HIS A 391 1.07 -22.90 -38.00
C HIS A 391 0.77 -23.67 -36.71
N LEU A 392 1.03 -23.08 -35.53
CA LEU A 392 0.68 -23.66 -34.22
C LEU A 392 -0.82 -23.62 -33.98
N PHE A 393 -1.52 -22.69 -34.62
CA PHE A 393 -2.97 -22.51 -34.52
C PHE A 393 -3.76 -23.22 -35.63
N TRP A 394 -3.07 -23.89 -36.57
CA TRP A 394 -3.68 -24.59 -37.71
C TRP A 394 -3.49 -26.12 -37.67
N GLN A 395 -2.82 -26.66 -36.64
CA GLN A 395 -2.59 -28.11 -36.52
C GLN A 395 -3.50 -28.76 -35.46
N ASN A 396 -4.67 -29.22 -35.94
CA ASN A 396 -5.47 -30.38 -35.52
C ASN A 396 -6.78 -30.29 -36.33
N GLU A 397 -7.20 -31.21 -37.20
CA GLU A 397 -6.87 -32.61 -37.46
C GLU A 397 -6.95 -32.87 -38.98
N ALA A 398 -6.30 -33.94 -39.42
CA ALA A 398 -6.73 -34.64 -40.62
C ALA A 398 -8.09 -35.29 -40.33
N ASP A 399 -9.17 -34.56 -40.59
CA ASP A 399 -10.43 -35.08 -41.13
C ASP A 399 -11.41 -33.90 -41.33
N ASP A 400 -11.87 -33.75 -42.56
CA ASP A 400 -13.01 -32.97 -43.06
C ASP A 400 -13.75 -32.04 -42.06
N ASP A 401 -13.36 -30.75 -41.98
CA ASP A 401 -14.18 -29.59 -42.35
C ASP A 401 -13.43 -28.28 -41.99
N HIS A 402 -13.41 -27.32 -42.92
CA HIS A 402 -12.64 -26.08 -42.80
C HIS A 402 -13.15 -25.19 -41.64
N SER A 403 -12.48 -25.19 -40.49
CA SER A 403 -12.91 -24.40 -39.32
C SER A 403 -12.02 -23.17 -39.04
N PRO A 404 -12.45 -21.94 -39.39
CA PRO A 404 -11.78 -20.66 -39.03
C PRO A 404 -11.84 -20.28 -37.53
N HIS A 405 -12.22 -21.21 -36.64
CA HIS A 405 -12.47 -20.93 -35.22
C HIS A 405 -11.19 -20.91 -34.37
N GLN A 406 -10.22 -21.81 -34.59
CA GLN A 406 -8.99 -21.89 -33.79
C GLN A 406 -8.06 -20.67 -33.99
N ALA A 407 -7.93 -20.18 -35.24
CA ALA A 407 -7.15 -18.97 -35.52
C ALA A 407 -7.75 -17.71 -34.88
N ARG A 408 -9.07 -17.64 -34.74
CA ARG A 408 -9.76 -16.54 -34.04
C ARG A 408 -9.57 -16.62 -32.53
N GLU A 409 -9.59 -17.82 -31.96
CA GLU A 409 -9.35 -18.03 -30.53
C GLU A 409 -7.92 -17.61 -30.13
N ALA A 410 -6.92 -17.95 -30.94
CA ALA A 410 -5.53 -17.52 -30.75
C ALA A 410 -5.33 -16.01 -30.90
N GLN A 411 -5.98 -15.37 -31.89
CA GLN A 411 -6.00 -13.91 -32.02
C GLN A 411 -6.60 -13.26 -30.77
N GLY A 412 -7.68 -13.83 -30.24
CA GLY A 412 -8.28 -13.41 -28.97
C GLY A 412 -7.31 -13.48 -27.79
N LEU A 413 -6.52 -14.56 -27.69
CA LEU A 413 -5.53 -14.73 -26.61
C LEU A 413 -4.42 -13.67 -26.66
N LEU A 414 -3.90 -13.35 -27.85
CA LEU A 414 -2.85 -12.33 -28.01
C LEU A 414 -3.38 -10.93 -27.69
N ILE A 415 -4.60 -10.62 -28.12
CA ILE A 415 -5.30 -9.38 -27.75
C ILE A 415 -5.47 -9.29 -26.24
N GLN A 416 -5.94 -10.37 -25.61
CA GLN A 416 -6.14 -10.43 -24.16
C GLN A 416 -4.82 -10.29 -23.40
N THR A 417 -3.74 -10.87 -23.92
CA THR A 417 -2.38 -10.71 -23.36
C THR A 417 -1.95 -9.26 -23.33
N VAL A 418 -2.09 -8.54 -24.45
CA VAL A 418 -1.76 -7.11 -24.52
C VAL A 418 -2.59 -6.30 -23.52
N GLN A 419 -3.89 -6.63 -23.40
CA GLN A 419 -4.78 -5.99 -22.43
C GLN A 419 -4.30 -6.19 -20.99
N LEU A 420 -4.01 -7.44 -20.59
CA LEU A 420 -3.56 -7.76 -19.24
C LEU A 420 -2.23 -7.09 -18.89
N ILE A 421 -1.25 -7.11 -19.81
CA ILE A 421 0.06 -6.47 -19.61
C ILE A 421 -0.11 -4.97 -19.41
N LEU A 422 -0.82 -4.28 -20.32
CA LEU A 422 -1.00 -2.84 -20.24
C LEU A 422 -1.82 -2.43 -19.02
N GLN A 423 -2.87 -3.19 -18.69
CA GLN A 423 -3.72 -2.93 -17.53
C GLN A 423 -2.95 -3.05 -16.20
N GLU A 424 -2.13 -4.10 -16.03
CA GLU A 424 -1.40 -4.27 -14.77
C GLU A 424 -0.20 -3.31 -14.66
N LEU A 425 0.45 -2.95 -15.77
CA LEU A 425 1.51 -1.92 -15.77
C LEU A 425 0.97 -0.50 -15.57
N SER A 426 -0.29 -0.21 -15.92
CA SER A 426 -0.90 1.13 -15.80
C SER A 426 -1.45 1.46 -14.41
N GLN A 427 -1.65 0.45 -13.57
CA GLN A 427 -2.26 0.65 -12.25
C GLN A 427 -1.42 1.56 -11.34
N PRO A 428 -2.06 2.39 -10.51
CA PRO A 428 -1.35 3.19 -9.52
C PRO A 428 -0.77 2.33 -8.39
N VAL A 429 0.53 2.47 -8.16
CA VAL A 429 1.29 2.19 -6.93
C VAL A 429 1.39 3.47 -6.11
N ASP A 430 1.41 3.36 -4.80
CA ASP A 430 1.45 4.49 -3.85
C ASP A 430 2.53 5.52 -4.18
N ALA A 431 2.20 6.79 -3.93
CA ALA A 431 3.05 7.92 -4.23
C ALA A 431 4.39 7.78 -3.50
N GLY A 432 5.46 7.55 -4.28
CA GLY A 432 6.81 7.39 -3.75
C GLY A 432 7.40 5.99 -3.77
N ASN A 433 6.70 5.00 -4.30
CA ASN A 433 7.32 3.68 -4.53
C ASN A 433 7.97 3.60 -5.92
N TRP A 434 9.02 2.78 -6.05
CA TRP A 434 9.72 2.61 -7.32
C TRP A 434 8.81 1.93 -8.36
N ARG A 435 8.97 2.30 -9.64
CA ARG A 435 8.27 1.66 -10.76
C ARG A 435 9.17 1.54 -11.98
N PRO A 436 8.95 0.52 -12.82
CA PRO A 436 9.67 0.39 -14.08
C PRO A 436 9.30 1.56 -15.01
N HIS A 437 10.28 2.42 -15.29
CA HIS A 437 10.15 3.48 -16.29
C HIS A 437 10.59 2.94 -17.66
N LEU A 438 9.69 2.20 -18.31
CA LEU A 438 9.98 1.62 -19.63
C LEU A 438 9.89 2.69 -20.73
N SER A 439 10.92 2.75 -21.57
CA SER A 439 10.83 3.49 -22.83
C SER A 439 9.82 2.81 -23.78
N LYS A 440 9.44 3.49 -24.87
CA LYS A 440 8.58 2.90 -25.90
C LYS A 440 9.15 1.58 -26.43
N SER A 441 10.43 1.58 -26.82
CA SER A 441 11.08 0.39 -27.36
C SER A 441 11.11 -0.74 -26.34
N GLN A 442 11.41 -0.42 -25.07
CA GLN A 442 11.45 -1.41 -23.99
C GLN A 442 10.08 -2.03 -23.71
N LEU A 443 9.01 -1.23 -23.68
CA LEU A 443 7.65 -1.75 -23.49
C LEU A 443 7.25 -2.66 -24.66
N LEU A 444 7.57 -2.27 -25.90
CA LEU A 444 7.29 -3.09 -27.08
C LEU A 444 8.09 -4.39 -27.06
N THR A 445 9.37 -4.36 -26.69
CA THR A 445 10.19 -5.56 -26.51
C THR A 445 9.60 -6.48 -25.45
N VAL A 446 9.24 -5.96 -24.27
CA VAL A 446 8.62 -6.77 -23.21
C VAL A 446 7.29 -7.38 -23.67
N THR A 447 6.49 -6.61 -24.40
CA THR A 447 5.21 -7.08 -24.93
C THR A 447 5.41 -8.16 -25.99
N GLU A 448 6.34 -7.97 -26.93
CA GLU A 448 6.67 -8.95 -27.98
C GLU A 448 7.15 -10.27 -27.38
N GLU A 449 8.11 -10.21 -26.44
CA GLU A 449 8.66 -11.41 -25.82
C GLU A 449 7.60 -12.15 -24.97
N LEU A 450 6.74 -11.44 -24.23
CA LEU A 450 5.63 -12.07 -23.51
C LEU A 450 4.58 -12.67 -24.44
N LEU A 451 4.28 -12.04 -25.58
CA LEU A 451 3.38 -12.63 -26.59
C LEU A 451 3.95 -13.95 -27.12
N ASP A 452 5.24 -13.99 -27.46
CA ASP A 452 5.92 -15.22 -27.92
C ASP A 452 5.81 -16.33 -26.86
N LYS A 453 5.97 -16.00 -25.57
CA LYS A 453 5.82 -16.98 -24.49
C LYS A 453 4.39 -17.44 -24.30
N VAL A 454 3.40 -16.55 -24.37
CA VAL A 454 1.97 -16.92 -24.26
C VAL A 454 1.57 -17.85 -25.39
N VAL A 455 2.09 -17.67 -26.60
CA VAL A 455 1.86 -18.64 -27.69
C VAL A 455 2.32 -20.04 -27.29
N SER A 456 3.48 -20.16 -26.63
CA SER A 456 3.99 -21.44 -26.14
C SER A 456 3.29 -21.96 -24.87
N SER A 457 2.52 -21.10 -24.18
CA SER A 457 1.84 -21.42 -22.91
C SER A 457 0.50 -20.66 -22.80
N PRO A 458 -0.53 -21.03 -23.59
CA PRO A 458 -1.80 -20.31 -23.64
C PRO A 458 -2.54 -20.24 -22.30
N ASP A 459 -2.31 -21.25 -21.45
CA ASP A 459 -2.93 -21.38 -20.13
C ASP A 459 -2.63 -20.19 -19.21
N TRP A 460 -1.58 -19.42 -19.45
CA TRP A 460 -1.26 -18.24 -18.64
C TRP A 460 -2.31 -17.13 -18.74
N VAL A 461 -3.08 -17.10 -19.82
CA VAL A 461 -4.12 -16.09 -20.07
C VAL A 461 -5.50 -16.60 -19.71
N THR A 462 -5.76 -17.89 -19.92
CA THR A 462 -7.08 -18.50 -19.70
C THR A 462 -7.28 -18.98 -18.26
N ARG A 463 -6.20 -19.37 -17.57
CA ARG A 463 -6.27 -19.90 -16.21
C ARG A 463 -6.35 -18.78 -15.18
N GLU A 464 -7.37 -18.84 -14.34
CA GLU A 464 -7.54 -17.87 -13.25
C GLU A 464 -6.94 -18.36 -11.93
N VAL A 465 -6.20 -17.48 -11.25
CA VAL A 465 -5.68 -17.66 -9.89
C VAL A 465 -6.17 -16.48 -9.05
N GLY A 466 -6.97 -16.75 -8.02
CA GLY A 466 -7.54 -15.69 -7.16
C GLY A 466 -8.49 -14.74 -7.90
N GLY A 467 -9.18 -15.22 -8.93
CA GLY A 467 -10.14 -14.45 -9.73
C GLY A 467 -9.50 -13.52 -10.77
N LYS A 468 -8.22 -13.70 -11.07
CA LYS A 468 -7.50 -13.00 -12.15
C LYS A 468 -6.75 -14.00 -13.02
N PRO A 469 -6.57 -13.75 -14.33
CA PRO A 469 -5.65 -14.51 -15.16
C PRO A 469 -4.25 -14.61 -14.54
N LEU A 470 -3.61 -15.78 -14.65
CA LEU A 470 -2.29 -16.05 -14.06
C LEU A 470 -1.26 -15.00 -14.48
N LEU A 471 -1.19 -14.67 -15.77
CA LEU A 471 -0.31 -13.62 -16.29
C LEU A 471 -0.51 -12.29 -15.56
N ALA A 472 -1.76 -11.86 -15.38
CA ALA A 472 -2.06 -10.61 -14.69
C ALA A 472 -1.67 -10.66 -13.21
N ALA A 473 -1.94 -11.78 -12.53
CA ALA A 473 -1.55 -11.96 -11.13
C ALA A 473 -0.02 -11.92 -10.96
N VAL A 474 0.74 -12.53 -11.87
CA VAL A 474 2.21 -12.52 -11.87
C VAL A 474 2.78 -11.14 -12.16
N VAL A 475 2.31 -10.46 -13.22
CA VAL A 475 2.75 -9.09 -13.55
C VAL A 475 2.48 -8.18 -12.35
N ARG A 476 1.30 -8.27 -11.73
CA ARG A 476 0.96 -7.46 -10.56
C ARG A 476 1.87 -7.75 -9.37
N ALA A 477 2.04 -9.01 -8.99
CA ALA A 477 2.92 -9.39 -7.87
C ALA A 477 4.38 -8.99 -8.11
N THR A 478 4.83 -9.03 -9.36
CA THR A 478 6.17 -8.58 -9.76
C THR A 478 6.32 -7.07 -9.59
N VAL A 479 5.39 -6.27 -10.12
CA VAL A 479 5.39 -4.81 -9.99
C VAL A 479 5.28 -4.38 -8.52
N ASP A 480 4.45 -5.07 -7.73
CA ASP A 480 4.30 -4.81 -6.30
C ASP A 480 5.56 -5.19 -5.50
N GLY A 481 6.32 -6.21 -5.93
CA GLY A 481 7.61 -6.53 -5.34
C GLY A 481 8.67 -5.48 -5.66
N LEU A 482 8.69 -5.01 -6.92
CA LEU A 482 9.60 -3.97 -7.40
C LEU A 482 9.41 -2.61 -6.70
N ALA A 483 8.24 -2.37 -6.11
CA ALA A 483 7.95 -1.17 -5.33
C ALA A 483 8.96 -0.95 -4.17
N ASN A 484 9.62 -2.02 -3.70
CA ASN A 484 10.59 -1.99 -2.61
C ASN A 484 12.04 -1.68 -3.05
N ILE A 485 12.28 -1.47 -4.35
CA ILE A 485 13.57 -0.99 -4.84
C ILE A 485 13.75 0.50 -4.44
N PRO A 486 14.96 0.94 -4.05
CA PRO A 486 15.23 2.35 -3.79
C PRO A 486 14.95 3.23 -5.02
N ARG A 487 14.40 4.44 -4.81
CA ARG A 487 13.92 5.33 -5.89
C ARG A 487 14.97 5.73 -6.91
N ASP A 488 16.22 5.83 -6.47
CA ASP A 488 17.36 6.30 -7.26
C ASP A 488 18.00 5.19 -8.10
N GLU A 489 17.67 3.93 -7.82
CA GLU A 489 18.16 2.77 -8.56
C GLU A 489 17.38 2.60 -9.86
N ARG A 490 18.03 2.00 -10.86
CA ARG A 490 17.41 1.71 -12.16
C ARG A 490 17.53 0.23 -12.46
N LEU A 491 16.40 -0.40 -12.75
CA LEU A 491 16.34 -1.73 -13.32
C LEU A 491 16.35 -1.61 -14.84
N SER A 492 17.20 -2.38 -15.52
CA SER A 492 17.18 -2.44 -16.98
C SER A 492 15.90 -3.15 -17.46
N ALA A 493 15.44 -2.84 -18.68
CA ALA A 493 14.30 -3.54 -19.26
C ALA A 493 14.56 -5.04 -19.46
N HIS A 494 15.81 -5.41 -19.74
CA HIS A 494 16.20 -6.82 -19.86
C HIS A 494 16.07 -7.56 -18.52
N SER A 495 16.56 -6.96 -17.43
CA SER A 495 16.40 -7.51 -16.07
C SER A 495 14.92 -7.62 -15.68
N PHE A 496 14.10 -6.63 -16.04
CA PHE A 496 12.66 -6.65 -15.78
C PHE A 496 11.97 -7.81 -16.52
N LEU A 497 12.35 -8.03 -17.77
CA LEU A 497 11.83 -9.14 -18.55
C LEU A 497 12.26 -10.49 -17.95
N GLN A 498 13.55 -10.67 -17.67
CA GLN A 498 14.05 -11.91 -17.05
C GLN A 498 13.32 -12.22 -15.73
N LEU A 499 13.11 -11.19 -14.90
CA LEU A 499 12.32 -11.30 -13.68
C LEU A 499 10.89 -11.78 -13.95
N LEU A 500 10.21 -11.22 -14.95
CA LEU A 500 8.86 -11.65 -15.33
C LEU A 500 8.84 -13.10 -15.82
N GLU A 501 9.80 -13.50 -16.67
CA GLU A 501 9.91 -14.87 -17.16
C GLU A 501 10.14 -15.87 -16.01
N LEU A 502 11.07 -15.56 -15.11
CA LEU A 502 11.37 -16.39 -13.94
C LEU A 502 10.16 -16.50 -13.02
N ASN A 503 9.47 -15.40 -12.75
CA ASN A 503 8.26 -15.39 -11.92
C ASN A 503 7.13 -16.20 -12.56
N LEU A 504 6.91 -16.06 -13.88
CA LEU A 504 5.91 -16.84 -14.62
C LEU A 504 6.21 -18.32 -14.53
N ARG A 505 7.48 -18.72 -14.74
CA ARG A 505 7.91 -20.11 -14.60
C ARG A 505 7.75 -20.65 -13.18
N THR A 506 8.10 -19.85 -12.18
CA THR A 506 7.97 -20.22 -10.77
C THR A 506 6.51 -20.46 -10.40
N VAL A 507 5.61 -19.57 -10.80
CA VAL A 507 4.17 -19.69 -10.53
C VAL A 507 3.54 -20.82 -11.35
N ALA A 508 3.95 -21.01 -12.59
CA ALA A 508 3.52 -22.16 -13.39
C ALA A 508 3.94 -23.50 -12.77
N THR A 509 5.07 -23.53 -12.07
CA THR A 509 5.53 -24.71 -11.32
C THR A 509 4.72 -24.90 -10.04
N ASN A 510 4.41 -23.81 -9.33
CA ASN A 510 3.65 -23.86 -8.08
C ASN A 510 2.78 -22.60 -7.87
N GLU A 511 1.48 -22.73 -8.09
CA GLU A 511 0.54 -21.60 -8.00
C GLU A 511 0.37 -21.05 -6.59
N LEU A 512 0.69 -21.84 -5.55
CA LEU A 512 0.63 -21.38 -4.16
C LEU A 512 1.59 -20.21 -3.88
N VAL A 513 2.56 -19.97 -4.76
CA VAL A 513 3.45 -18.80 -4.72
C VAL A 513 2.68 -17.48 -4.85
N LEU A 514 1.46 -17.49 -5.43
CA LEU A 514 0.56 -16.34 -5.47
C LEU A 514 -0.36 -16.23 -4.24
N GLN A 515 -0.32 -17.21 -3.32
CA GLN A 515 -1.15 -17.17 -2.12
C GLN A 515 -0.74 -15.99 -1.23
N LYS A 516 -1.75 -15.28 -0.72
CA LYS A 516 -1.54 -14.20 0.24
C LYS A 516 -1.22 -14.76 1.61
N ILE A 517 -0.20 -14.20 2.24
CA ILE A 517 0.23 -14.54 3.60
C ILE A 517 0.45 -13.28 4.42
N LYS A 518 0.31 -13.43 5.74
CA LYS A 518 0.65 -12.38 6.70
C LYS A 518 2.06 -12.62 7.23
N TRP A 519 3.02 -11.84 6.75
CA TRP A 519 4.44 -12.00 7.08
C TRP A 519 4.78 -11.49 8.49
N SER A 520 4.29 -10.31 8.87
CA SER A 520 4.58 -9.70 10.17
C SER A 520 3.32 -9.14 10.84
N ALA A 521 3.35 -9.04 12.18
CA ALA A 521 2.26 -8.47 12.95
C ALA A 521 2.20 -6.95 12.73
N GLY A 522 1.44 -6.52 11.72
CA GLY A 522 1.27 -5.10 11.37
C GLY A 522 1.34 -4.83 9.87
N GLU A 523 1.85 -5.77 9.07
CA GLU A 523 1.86 -5.65 7.62
C GLU A 523 0.60 -6.21 6.96
N PRO A 524 0.19 -5.65 5.80
CA PRO A 524 -0.89 -6.20 5.00
C PRO A 524 -0.50 -7.58 4.45
N GLU A 525 -1.51 -8.38 4.13
CA GLU A 525 -1.29 -9.67 3.47
C GLU A 525 -0.72 -9.46 2.07
N LYS A 526 0.43 -10.07 1.80
CA LYS A 526 1.15 -10.00 0.52
C LYS A 526 1.25 -11.39 -0.09
N ALA A 527 1.33 -11.48 -1.41
CA ALA A 527 1.60 -12.75 -2.08
C ALA A 527 2.99 -13.26 -1.67
N VAL A 528 3.18 -14.58 -1.56
CA VAL A 528 4.50 -15.19 -1.27
C VAL A 528 5.54 -14.72 -2.28
N LEU A 529 5.20 -14.66 -3.57
CA LEU A 529 6.06 -14.12 -4.62
C LEU A 529 6.52 -12.70 -4.32
N GLN A 530 5.56 -11.83 -4.02
CA GLN A 530 5.82 -10.42 -3.72
C GLN A 530 6.77 -10.30 -2.52
N GLN A 531 6.55 -11.08 -1.46
CA GLN A 531 7.38 -11.05 -0.27
C GLN A 531 8.79 -11.59 -0.54
N ALA A 532 8.93 -12.68 -1.32
CA ALA A 532 10.22 -13.22 -1.72
C ALA A 532 11.06 -12.20 -2.50
N LEU A 533 10.45 -11.57 -3.51
CA LEU A 533 11.08 -10.49 -4.28
C LEU A 533 11.51 -9.33 -3.37
N SER A 534 10.68 -8.97 -2.40
CA SER A 534 10.97 -7.89 -1.46
C SER A 534 12.21 -8.17 -0.61
N LEU A 535 12.36 -9.42 -0.13
CA LEU A 535 13.54 -9.84 0.63
C LEU A 535 14.80 -9.79 -0.23
N VAL A 536 14.74 -10.32 -1.45
CA VAL A 536 15.87 -10.31 -2.39
C VAL A 536 16.28 -8.86 -2.71
N PHE A 537 15.34 -8.00 -3.08
CA PHE A 537 15.65 -6.61 -3.40
C PHE A 537 16.20 -5.84 -2.19
N ALA A 538 15.63 -6.04 -1.00
CA ALA A 538 16.14 -5.40 0.22
C ALA A 538 17.61 -5.77 0.48
N PHE A 539 18.01 -7.02 0.20
CA PHE A 539 19.39 -7.46 0.32
C PHE A 539 20.29 -6.92 -0.81
N THR A 540 19.89 -7.09 -2.07
CA THR A 540 20.70 -6.70 -3.24
C THR A 540 20.98 -5.20 -3.27
N PHE A 541 20.01 -4.37 -2.90
CA PHE A 541 20.13 -2.91 -2.95
C PHE A 541 20.59 -2.27 -1.63
N ASP A 542 20.97 -3.07 -0.62
CA ASP A 542 21.59 -2.54 0.60
C ASP A 542 23.01 -2.03 0.30
N ARG A 543 23.16 -0.70 0.28
CA ARG A 543 24.42 -0.01 0.02
C ARG A 543 25.53 -0.29 1.02
N GLN A 544 25.20 -0.85 2.19
CA GLN A 544 26.20 -1.26 3.18
C GLN A 544 26.81 -2.63 2.86
N ARG A 545 26.11 -3.45 2.06
CA ARG A 545 26.45 -4.86 1.80
C ARG A 545 26.91 -5.12 0.37
N THR A 546 26.46 -4.35 -0.62
CA THR A 546 26.71 -4.61 -2.05
C THR A 546 27.35 -3.43 -2.80
N THR A 547 28.40 -3.74 -3.54
CA THR A 547 29.09 -2.86 -4.50
C THR A 547 28.27 -2.74 -5.79
N THR A 548 28.16 -1.53 -6.35
CA THR A 548 27.31 -1.24 -7.53
C THR A 548 27.65 -2.10 -8.78
N GLY A 549 28.90 -2.55 -8.91
CA GLY A 549 29.35 -3.37 -10.04
C GLY A 549 28.79 -4.80 -10.06
N ASP A 550 28.54 -5.39 -8.88
CA ASP A 550 28.21 -6.82 -8.75
C ASP A 550 26.71 -7.06 -8.52
N ARG A 551 25.92 -5.99 -8.36
CA ARG A 551 24.49 -6.08 -8.03
C ARG A 551 23.66 -6.82 -9.06
N TYR A 552 23.99 -6.71 -10.34
CA TYR A 552 23.23 -7.37 -11.40
C TYR A 552 23.40 -8.89 -11.35
N THR A 553 24.65 -9.37 -11.25
CA THR A 553 24.94 -10.81 -11.15
C THR A 553 24.35 -11.38 -9.87
N LEU A 554 24.59 -10.70 -8.74
CA LEU A 554 24.03 -11.08 -7.45
C LEU A 554 22.49 -11.12 -7.46
N LEU A 555 21.84 -10.15 -8.12
CA LEU A 555 20.39 -10.13 -8.22
C LEU A 555 19.87 -11.35 -8.98
N THR A 556 20.46 -11.64 -10.13
CA THR A 556 20.07 -12.76 -10.99
C THR A 556 20.26 -14.09 -10.24
N ASP A 557 21.43 -14.29 -9.65
CA ASP A 557 21.75 -15.53 -8.93
C ASP A 557 20.85 -15.75 -7.70
N LEU A 558 20.55 -14.68 -6.96
CA LEU A 558 19.63 -14.75 -5.82
C LEU A 558 18.20 -15.02 -6.26
N LEU A 559 17.73 -14.37 -7.33
CA LEU A 559 16.39 -14.61 -7.86
C LEU A 559 16.24 -16.05 -8.33
N ASP A 560 17.19 -16.56 -9.13
CA ASP A 560 17.19 -17.94 -9.60
C ASP A 560 17.17 -18.91 -8.42
N TYR A 561 18.08 -18.74 -7.45
CA TYR A 561 18.12 -19.64 -6.30
C TYR A 561 16.86 -19.56 -5.43
N VAL A 562 16.41 -18.35 -5.07
CA VAL A 562 15.26 -18.16 -4.19
C VAL A 562 13.98 -18.67 -4.85
N LEU A 563 13.75 -18.32 -6.12
CA LEU A 563 12.50 -18.64 -6.79
C LEU A 563 12.47 -20.08 -7.30
N ASP A 564 13.51 -20.56 -7.98
CA ASP A 564 13.52 -21.92 -8.55
C ASP A 564 13.82 -23.00 -7.51
N VAL A 565 14.58 -22.72 -6.44
CA VAL A 565 14.99 -23.75 -5.45
C VAL A 565 14.15 -23.71 -4.17
N ILE A 566 13.94 -22.52 -3.59
CA ILE A 566 13.30 -22.41 -2.27
C ILE A 566 11.79 -22.25 -2.40
N ILE A 567 11.35 -21.17 -3.05
CA ILE A 567 9.94 -20.77 -3.08
C ILE A 567 9.09 -21.70 -3.94
N SER A 568 9.62 -22.23 -5.05
CA SER A 568 8.94 -23.25 -5.85
C SER A 568 8.56 -24.50 -5.06
N ARG A 569 9.40 -24.90 -4.09
CA ARG A 569 9.20 -26.12 -3.25
C ARG A 569 8.46 -25.84 -1.96
N HIS A 570 8.71 -24.68 -1.36
CA HIS A 570 8.11 -24.25 -0.10
C HIS A 570 7.46 -22.86 -0.27
N PRO A 571 6.30 -22.79 -0.97
CA PRO A 571 5.58 -21.54 -1.23
C PRO A 571 4.77 -21.10 0.02
N ASP A 572 5.41 -21.09 1.19
CA ASP A 572 4.77 -20.81 2.47
C ASP A 572 5.68 -19.97 3.37
N HIS A 573 5.21 -19.71 4.58
CA HIS A 573 5.95 -18.96 5.58
C HIS A 573 7.33 -19.55 5.90
N ARG A 574 7.51 -20.87 5.75
CA ARG A 574 8.79 -21.55 6.04
C ARG A 574 9.81 -21.27 4.94
N GLY A 575 9.39 -21.31 3.68
CA GLY A 575 10.26 -20.94 2.56
C GLY A 575 10.76 -19.50 2.67
N LEU A 576 9.87 -18.56 2.99
CA LEU A 576 10.24 -17.15 3.16
C LEU A 576 11.15 -16.90 4.37
N GLN A 577 10.93 -17.59 5.50
CA GLN A 577 11.86 -17.55 6.63
C GLN A 577 13.24 -18.05 6.25
N LEU A 578 13.32 -19.15 5.48
CA LEU A 578 14.59 -19.67 5.00
C LEU A 578 15.32 -18.64 4.10
N VAL A 579 14.57 -17.99 3.20
CA VAL A 579 15.12 -16.90 2.36
C VAL A 579 15.66 -15.76 3.21
N ASP A 580 14.87 -15.24 4.16
CA ASP A 580 15.26 -14.12 5.02
C ASP A 580 16.54 -14.43 5.81
N LEU A 581 16.66 -15.64 6.36
CA LEU A 581 17.83 -16.10 7.11
C LEU A 581 19.08 -16.24 6.23
N ILE A 582 18.93 -16.84 5.04
CA ILE A 582 20.03 -16.97 4.06
C ILE A 582 20.54 -15.59 3.66
N LEU A 583 19.65 -14.65 3.37
CA LEU A 583 20.02 -13.28 3.02
C LEU A 583 20.61 -12.52 4.23
N ALA A 584 20.08 -12.72 5.45
CA ALA A 584 20.60 -12.10 6.66
C ALA A 584 22.04 -12.55 6.99
N SER A 585 22.37 -13.82 6.69
CA SER A 585 23.70 -14.41 6.93
C SER A 585 24.81 -13.86 6.03
N GLY A 586 24.48 -13.07 5.01
CA GLY A 586 25.46 -12.39 4.16
C GLY A 586 26.14 -13.31 3.14
N LEU A 587 25.40 -14.30 2.62
CA LEU A 587 25.92 -15.26 1.63
C LEU A 587 26.45 -14.52 0.38
N GLN A 588 27.76 -14.61 0.14
CA GLN A 588 28.37 -14.21 -1.13
C GLN A 588 28.38 -15.42 -2.06
N LEU A 589 27.47 -15.44 -3.03
CA LEU A 589 27.50 -16.39 -4.14
C LEU A 589 28.71 -16.01 -5.01
N ASP A 590 29.62 -16.96 -5.23
CA ASP A 590 30.88 -16.73 -5.95
C ASP A 590 30.66 -17.05 -7.44
N ASP A 591 30.69 -16.03 -8.30
CA ASP A 591 30.28 -16.05 -9.73
C ASP A 591 30.98 -17.11 -10.60
N ALA A 592 32.08 -17.71 -10.13
CA ALA A 592 32.96 -18.57 -10.95
C ALA A 592 33.13 -20.02 -10.45
N GLY A 593 32.47 -20.42 -9.36
CA GLY A 593 32.95 -21.59 -8.61
C GLY A 593 31.92 -22.52 -7.96
N GLY A 594 30.64 -22.49 -8.34
CA GLY A 594 29.63 -23.39 -7.76
C GLY A 594 29.62 -23.44 -6.23
N PHE A 595 29.20 -24.56 -5.64
CA PHE A 595 29.26 -24.78 -4.19
C PHE A 595 30.72 -24.92 -3.72
N ASN A 596 31.39 -23.79 -3.43
CA ASN A 596 32.71 -23.80 -2.80
C ASN A 596 32.58 -24.06 -1.28
N ARG A 597 33.67 -24.49 -0.63
CA ARG A 597 33.67 -24.83 0.81
C ARG A 597 33.27 -23.66 1.71
N ARG A 598 33.56 -22.42 1.31
CA ARG A 598 33.20 -21.22 2.07
C ARG A 598 31.68 -21.00 2.03
N LEU A 599 31.07 -21.10 0.85
CA LEU A 599 29.63 -21.02 0.63
C LEU A 599 28.90 -22.15 1.35
N ALA A 600 29.42 -23.38 1.27
CA ALA A 600 28.86 -24.53 1.98
C ALA A 600 28.85 -24.32 3.50
N ASN A 601 29.94 -23.78 4.06
CA ASN A 601 30.02 -23.44 5.47
C ASN A 601 29.09 -22.29 5.85
N SER A 602 28.97 -21.24 5.02
CA SER A 602 28.02 -20.14 5.25
C SER A 602 26.56 -20.61 5.20
N LEU A 603 26.22 -21.52 4.28
CA LEU A 603 24.88 -22.13 4.20
C LEU A 603 24.60 -23.02 5.41
N LEU A 604 25.60 -23.75 5.90
CA LEU A 604 25.49 -24.57 7.10
C LEU A 604 25.29 -23.70 8.35
N ASP A 605 26.05 -22.62 8.48
CA ASP A 605 25.89 -21.63 9.56
C ASP A 605 24.46 -21.01 9.51
N ALA A 606 24.00 -20.60 8.33
CA ALA A 606 22.65 -20.06 8.13
C ALA A 606 21.57 -21.10 8.44
N ALA A 607 21.75 -22.36 8.06
CA ALA A 607 20.80 -23.44 8.34
C ALA A 607 20.74 -23.75 9.84
N LEU A 608 21.88 -23.83 10.54
CA LEU A 608 21.92 -24.05 11.99
C LEU A 608 21.28 -22.89 12.76
N ASP A 609 21.56 -21.65 12.35
CA ASP A 609 20.95 -20.45 12.94
C ASP A 609 19.44 -20.41 12.68
N ALA A 610 19.01 -20.78 11.48
CA ALA A 610 17.60 -20.88 11.12
C ALA A 610 16.84 -21.90 11.97
N LEU A 611 17.43 -23.08 12.19
CA LEU A 611 16.83 -24.11 13.04
C LEU A 611 16.82 -23.71 14.52
N ALA A 612 17.83 -22.99 14.99
CA ALA A 612 17.91 -22.48 16.35
C ALA A 612 16.85 -21.38 16.61
N THR A 613 16.68 -20.45 15.68
CA THR A 613 15.81 -19.28 15.82
C THR A 613 14.35 -19.59 15.44
N HIS A 614 14.15 -20.45 14.44
CA HIS A 614 12.84 -20.80 13.89
C HIS A 614 12.61 -22.32 13.84
N PRO A 615 12.50 -23.00 14.99
CA PRO A 615 12.27 -24.45 15.03
C PRO A 615 10.97 -24.91 14.36
N THR A 616 10.03 -23.99 14.14
CA THR A 616 8.79 -24.20 13.38
C THR A 616 9.02 -24.58 11.92
N LEU A 617 10.23 -24.35 11.39
CA LEU A 617 10.62 -24.82 10.06
C LEU A 617 10.56 -26.35 9.96
N ILE A 618 10.88 -27.06 11.06
CA ILE A 618 10.91 -28.53 11.12
C ILE A 618 9.66 -29.09 11.79
N SER A 619 9.18 -28.51 12.89
CA SER A 619 8.03 -29.04 13.62
C SER A 619 7.15 -27.96 14.24
N LYS A 620 5.82 -28.15 14.16
CA LYS A 620 4.83 -27.30 14.85
C LYS A 620 4.70 -27.62 16.34
N ASP A 621 5.22 -28.78 16.77
CA ASP A 621 5.22 -29.16 18.18
C ASP A 621 6.30 -28.39 18.94
N LYS A 622 5.88 -27.70 20.01
CA LYS A 622 6.77 -26.83 20.80
C LYS A 622 7.93 -27.61 21.44
N ALA A 623 7.69 -28.82 21.92
CA ALA A 623 8.72 -29.62 22.59
C ALA A 623 9.74 -30.16 21.58
N LEU A 624 9.27 -30.68 20.44
CA LEU A 624 10.17 -31.10 19.35
C LEU A 624 10.98 -29.92 18.82
N GLY A 625 10.34 -28.76 18.67
CA GLY A 625 11.00 -27.54 18.25
C GLY A 625 12.10 -27.08 19.20
N GLU A 626 11.85 -27.08 20.51
CA GLU A 626 12.84 -26.72 21.53
C GLU A 626 14.05 -27.67 21.55
N ILE A 627 13.83 -28.98 21.30
CA ILE A 627 14.93 -29.96 21.18
C ILE A 627 15.78 -29.67 19.94
N VAL A 628 15.15 -29.51 18.77
CA VAL A 628 15.85 -29.24 17.51
C VAL A 628 16.64 -27.92 17.59
N ALA A 629 16.00 -26.86 18.09
CA ALA A 629 16.65 -25.56 18.25
C ALA A 629 17.86 -25.62 19.18
N GLY A 630 17.71 -26.35 20.30
CA GLY A 630 18.80 -26.52 21.26
C GLY A 630 19.98 -27.31 20.71
N VAL A 631 19.72 -28.41 19.99
CA VAL A 631 20.78 -29.21 19.33
C VAL A 631 21.49 -28.38 18.26
N ALA A 632 20.74 -27.66 17.42
CA ALA A 632 21.31 -26.79 16.38
C ALA A 632 22.17 -25.67 16.98
N SER A 633 21.69 -25.02 18.04
CA SER A 633 22.44 -23.98 18.76
C SER A 633 23.72 -24.52 19.40
N ALA A 634 23.65 -25.69 20.03
CA ALA A 634 24.81 -26.35 20.63
C ALA A 634 25.88 -26.70 19.58
N LEU A 635 25.47 -27.20 18.41
CA LEU A 635 26.38 -27.54 17.32
C LEU A 635 27.00 -26.28 16.70
N ASN A 636 26.21 -25.24 16.45
CA ASN A 636 26.67 -23.97 15.90
C ASN A 636 27.72 -23.28 16.79
N ALA A 637 27.54 -23.35 18.11
CA ALA A 637 28.48 -22.78 19.08
C ALA A 637 29.78 -23.60 19.26
N SER A 638 29.89 -24.76 18.62
CA SER A 638 30.98 -25.72 18.81
C SER A 638 32.00 -25.70 17.67
N SER A 639 33.20 -26.25 17.90
CA SER A 639 34.17 -26.51 16.83
C SER A 639 33.72 -27.61 15.85
N PHE A 640 32.59 -28.27 16.09
CA PHE A 640 32.02 -29.34 15.26
C PHE A 640 30.91 -28.85 14.34
N LYS A 641 30.73 -27.54 14.18
CA LYS A 641 29.67 -26.99 13.32
C LYS A 641 29.70 -27.50 11.87
N ASP A 642 30.88 -27.82 11.35
CA ASP A 642 31.09 -28.38 10.00
C ASP A 642 30.83 -29.90 9.92
N SER A 643 30.42 -30.54 11.02
CA SER A 643 30.21 -31.98 11.12
C SER A 643 28.83 -32.38 10.57
N HIS A 644 28.75 -33.51 9.87
CA HIS A 644 27.50 -34.00 9.25
C HIS A 644 26.57 -34.72 10.25
N ILE A 645 26.76 -34.49 11.56
CA ILE A 645 26.11 -35.23 12.63
C ILE A 645 24.81 -34.60 13.15
N LEU A 646 24.38 -33.44 12.64
CA LEU A 646 23.19 -32.75 13.15
C LEU A 646 21.96 -33.67 13.21
N ALA A 647 21.70 -34.41 12.13
CA ALA A 647 20.57 -35.34 12.05
C ALA A 647 20.66 -36.44 13.13
N GLU A 648 21.86 -36.98 13.35
CA GLU A 648 22.10 -38.00 14.37
C GLU A 648 22.01 -37.43 15.79
N LEU A 649 22.53 -36.23 16.04
CA LEU A 649 22.39 -35.56 17.35
C LEU A 649 20.92 -35.27 17.67
N VAL A 650 20.14 -34.82 16.68
CA VAL A 650 18.69 -34.63 16.82
C VAL A 650 18.01 -35.97 17.07
N ARG A 651 18.32 -37.01 16.29
CA ARG A 651 17.75 -38.36 16.46
C ARG A 651 18.03 -38.90 17.86
N LEU A 652 19.28 -38.89 18.31
CA LEU A 652 19.70 -39.34 19.65
C LEU A 652 19.00 -38.54 20.74
N SER A 653 18.90 -37.22 20.58
CA SER A 653 18.26 -36.36 21.56
C SER A 653 16.76 -36.62 21.68
N LEU A 654 16.08 -36.82 20.55
CA LEU A 654 14.67 -37.17 20.50
C LEU A 654 14.42 -38.57 21.07
N GLU A 655 15.24 -39.56 20.70
CA GLU A 655 15.12 -40.93 21.20
C GLU A 655 15.31 -41.00 22.73
N ALA A 656 16.37 -40.38 23.25
CA ALA A 656 16.65 -40.35 24.69
C ALA A 656 15.52 -39.66 25.45
N THR A 657 15.04 -38.52 24.95
CA THR A 657 13.94 -37.76 25.56
C THR A 657 12.62 -38.51 25.49
N ALA A 658 12.27 -39.12 24.36
CA ALA A 658 11.01 -39.83 24.19
C ALA A 658 10.91 -41.05 25.12
N ARG A 659 11.99 -41.82 25.27
CA ARG A 659 12.03 -43.00 26.15
C ARG A 659 11.98 -42.63 27.64
N ASN A 660 12.38 -41.41 28.01
CA ASN A 660 12.59 -41.01 29.40
C ASN A 660 11.98 -39.64 29.73
N ALA A 661 10.88 -39.26 29.06
CA ALA A 661 10.33 -37.90 29.11
C ALA A 661 10.03 -37.41 30.53
N GLN A 662 9.54 -38.30 31.40
CA GLN A 662 9.25 -38.02 32.81
C GLN A 662 10.48 -37.61 33.62
N LEU A 663 11.68 -38.01 33.19
CA LEU A 663 12.95 -37.77 33.87
C LEU A 663 13.72 -36.61 33.23
N LEU A 664 13.60 -36.44 31.91
CA LEU A 664 14.47 -35.57 31.12
C LEU A 664 13.83 -34.23 30.73
N VAL A 665 12.52 -34.07 30.94
CA VAL A 665 11.79 -32.82 30.69
C VAL A 665 11.47 -32.16 32.02
N HIS A 666 12.14 -31.05 32.31
CA HIS A 666 11.86 -30.23 33.48
C HIS A 666 10.93 -29.08 33.07
N THR A 667 9.72 -29.05 33.61
CA THR A 667 8.76 -27.96 33.35
C THR A 667 8.81 -26.95 34.47
N ALA A 668 9.53 -25.83 34.26
CA ALA A 668 9.37 -24.62 35.08
C ALA A 668 8.20 -23.79 34.53
N PRO A 669 7.56 -22.90 35.32
CA PRO A 669 6.48 -22.05 34.82
C PRO A 669 6.97 -21.18 33.65
N GLY A 670 6.57 -21.56 32.44
CA GLY A 670 6.82 -20.82 31.19
C GLY A 670 7.85 -21.41 30.22
N LYS A 671 8.71 -22.37 30.63
CA LYS A 671 9.72 -22.97 29.72
C LYS A 671 10.03 -24.42 30.13
N ALA A 672 9.91 -25.35 29.18
CA ALA A 672 10.42 -26.71 29.36
C ALA A 672 11.93 -26.70 29.13
N SER A 673 12.71 -27.32 30.02
CA SER A 673 14.12 -27.60 29.78
C SER A 673 14.33 -29.08 29.54
N PHE A 674 14.99 -29.39 28.43
CA PHE A 674 15.36 -30.74 28.03
C PHE A 674 16.79 -30.99 28.51
N LEU A 675 16.95 -31.83 29.53
CA LEU A 675 18.26 -32.09 30.14
C LEU A 675 19.28 -32.64 29.15
N VAL A 676 18.81 -33.45 28.19
CA VAL A 676 19.59 -34.00 27.07
C VAL A 676 20.24 -32.89 26.25
N VAL A 677 19.46 -31.85 25.93
CA VAL A 677 19.93 -30.69 25.14
C VAL A 677 20.95 -29.89 25.93
N LEU A 678 20.69 -29.62 27.22
CA LEU A 678 21.61 -28.87 28.07
C LEU A 678 22.96 -29.58 28.20
N ALA A 679 22.93 -30.89 28.40
CA ALA A 679 24.16 -31.64 28.56
C ALA A 679 24.91 -31.84 27.23
N LEU A 680 24.20 -31.94 26.11
CA LEU A 680 24.83 -31.90 24.79
C LEU A 680 25.52 -30.56 24.55
N GLN A 681 24.88 -29.45 24.92
CA GLN A 681 25.48 -28.12 24.85
C GLN A 681 26.73 -28.02 25.73
N ASP A 682 26.67 -28.48 26.97
CA ASP A 682 27.83 -28.48 27.87
C ASP A 682 28.97 -29.35 27.30
N LEU A 683 28.67 -30.56 26.82
CA LEU A 683 29.66 -31.47 26.23
C LEU A 683 30.35 -30.85 25.01
N LEU A 684 29.57 -30.36 24.04
CA LEU A 684 30.11 -29.75 22.82
C LEU A 684 30.92 -28.50 23.15
N THR A 685 30.47 -27.69 24.12
CA THR A 685 31.23 -26.51 24.58
C THR A 685 32.56 -26.91 25.20
N GLN A 686 32.58 -27.92 26.09
CA GLN A 686 33.82 -28.40 26.72
C GLN A 686 34.81 -28.97 25.70
N LEU A 687 34.32 -29.75 24.72
CA LEU A 687 35.14 -30.25 23.63
C LEU A 687 35.69 -29.13 22.72
N SER A 688 35.02 -27.97 22.69
CA SER A 688 35.35 -26.83 21.82
C SER A 688 36.23 -25.75 22.48
N THR A 689 36.28 -25.68 23.82
CA THR A 689 37.00 -24.60 24.53
C THR A 689 38.50 -24.50 24.18
N GLN A 690 38.96 -23.31 23.79
CA GLN A 690 40.36 -23.05 23.40
C GLN A 690 41.21 -22.32 24.48
N LYS A 691 42.43 -22.86 24.69
CA LYS A 691 43.76 -22.26 25.07
C LYS A 691 44.37 -22.92 26.32
N THR A 692 45.68 -23.21 26.44
CA THR A 692 46.92 -22.53 25.98
C THR A 692 48.09 -23.54 25.87
N ASN A 693 49.07 -23.31 24.98
CA ASN A 693 50.45 -23.86 24.94
C ASN A 693 50.68 -25.39 25.01
N GLY A 694 50.77 -26.08 23.85
CA GLY A 694 51.50 -27.36 23.72
C GLY A 694 50.91 -28.60 24.42
N ARG A 695 49.69 -28.51 24.94
CA ARG A 695 48.99 -29.57 25.68
C ARG A 695 48.12 -30.45 24.77
N TRP A 696 47.93 -31.72 25.14
CA TRP A 696 47.18 -32.73 24.38
C TRP A 696 45.69 -32.38 24.22
N ARG A 697 45.08 -32.80 23.09
CA ARG A 697 43.64 -32.68 22.82
C ARG A 697 43.08 -33.88 22.06
N PRO A 698 41.81 -34.26 22.29
CA PRO A 698 41.15 -35.26 21.48
C PRO A 698 40.84 -34.68 20.09
N GLN A 699 41.40 -35.30 19.04
CA GLN A 699 40.94 -35.09 17.67
C GLN A 699 39.89 -36.15 17.38
N LEU A 700 38.61 -35.78 17.51
CA LEU A 700 37.49 -36.70 17.32
C LEU A 700 36.99 -36.66 15.87
N THR A 701 36.79 -37.83 15.29
CA THR A 701 35.96 -37.97 14.08
C THR A 701 34.47 -37.85 14.44
N ASP A 702 33.63 -37.62 13.43
CA ASP A 702 32.16 -37.57 13.60
C ASP A 702 31.61 -38.79 14.35
N GLY A 703 32.04 -39.99 13.97
CA GLY A 703 31.61 -41.23 14.64
C GLY A 703 32.12 -41.35 16.08
N GLN A 704 33.35 -40.91 16.35
CA GLN A 704 33.91 -40.90 17.71
C GLN A 704 33.18 -39.91 18.63
N LEU A 705 32.78 -38.75 18.09
CA LEU A 705 31.98 -37.78 18.81
C LEU A 705 30.61 -38.36 19.19
N LEU A 706 29.93 -39.04 18.25
CA LEU A 706 28.64 -39.70 18.53
C LEU A 706 28.76 -40.74 19.65
N VAL A 707 29.82 -41.55 19.67
CA VAL A 707 30.07 -42.51 20.77
C VAL A 707 30.23 -41.82 22.12
N VAL A 708 30.91 -40.67 22.18
CA VAL A 708 31.05 -39.88 23.41
C VAL A 708 29.71 -39.29 23.84
N VAL A 709 28.94 -38.74 22.88
CA VAL A 709 27.60 -38.21 23.11
C VAL A 709 26.69 -39.30 23.69
N GLU A 710 26.63 -40.48 23.07
CA GLU A 710 25.83 -41.62 23.55
C GLU A 710 26.16 -41.98 24.99
N LYS A 711 27.45 -42.12 25.34
CA LYS A 711 27.88 -42.43 26.72
C LYS A 711 27.45 -41.38 27.74
N VAL A 712 27.51 -40.11 27.36
CA VAL A 712 27.08 -39.00 28.22
C VAL A 712 25.55 -39.01 28.35
N LEU A 713 24.82 -39.23 27.26
CA LEU A 713 23.36 -39.34 27.25
C LEU A 713 22.85 -40.52 28.09
N GLU A 714 23.46 -41.70 27.97
CA GLU A 714 23.17 -42.87 28.84
C GLU A 714 23.31 -42.50 30.31
N ARG A 715 24.34 -41.72 30.66
CA ARG A 715 24.56 -41.29 32.03
C ARG A 715 23.49 -40.31 32.52
N ILE A 716 23.09 -39.36 31.68
CA ILE A 716 22.02 -38.39 31.99
C ILE A 716 20.68 -39.10 32.18
N VAL A 717 20.39 -40.10 31.36
CA VAL A 717 19.20 -40.94 31.51
C VAL A 717 19.21 -41.64 32.86
N ALA A 718 20.34 -42.21 33.27
CA ALA A 718 20.48 -42.88 34.56
C ALA A 718 20.51 -41.93 35.77
N ARG A 719 20.97 -40.68 35.57
CA ARG A 719 21.16 -39.64 36.60
C ARG A 719 20.76 -38.25 36.09
N PRO A 720 19.45 -37.96 35.98
CA PRO A 720 18.97 -36.70 35.41
C PRO A 720 19.38 -35.47 36.22
N ASP A 721 19.54 -35.63 37.54
CA ASP A 721 19.98 -34.59 38.48
C ASP A 721 21.36 -33.99 38.14
N TRP A 722 22.18 -34.70 37.36
CA TRP A 722 23.52 -34.26 37.01
C TRP A 722 23.56 -33.19 35.91
N ALA A 723 22.51 -33.07 35.11
CA ALA A 723 22.31 -32.00 34.13
C ALA A 723 21.60 -30.77 34.75
N GLY A 724 21.26 -30.84 36.04
CA GLY A 724 20.63 -29.76 36.80
C GLY A 724 21.62 -28.68 37.28
N PRO A 725 21.27 -27.90 38.33
CA PRO A 725 22.02 -26.69 38.74
C PRO A 725 23.47 -26.95 39.17
N ASN A 726 23.78 -28.17 39.64
CA ASN A 726 25.15 -28.55 40.05
C ASN A 726 26.07 -28.87 38.88
N LYS A 727 25.52 -29.00 37.65
CA LYS A 727 26.23 -29.26 36.40
C LYS A 727 27.33 -30.32 36.51
N LEU A 728 27.05 -31.43 37.21
CA LEU A 728 28.04 -32.44 37.55
C LEU A 728 28.71 -33.04 36.32
N ILE A 729 27.97 -33.21 35.21
CA ILE A 729 28.55 -33.68 33.95
C ILE A 729 29.56 -32.68 33.40
N GLN A 730 29.19 -31.39 33.35
CA GLN A 730 30.10 -30.35 32.88
C GLN A 730 31.37 -30.31 33.72
N VAL A 731 31.24 -30.30 35.05
CA VAL A 731 32.39 -30.23 35.97
C VAL A 731 33.26 -31.48 35.88
N THR A 732 32.66 -32.67 35.77
CA THR A 732 33.38 -33.94 35.62
C THR A 732 34.16 -33.98 34.31
N LEU A 733 33.50 -33.64 33.20
CA LEU A 733 34.15 -33.55 31.89
C LEU A 733 35.29 -32.53 31.93
N GLN A 734 35.05 -31.34 32.48
CA GLN A 734 36.07 -30.31 32.62
C GLN A 734 37.28 -30.80 33.44
N ALA A 735 37.07 -31.53 34.54
CA ALA A 735 38.15 -32.11 35.34
C ALA A 735 38.98 -33.12 34.54
N ILE A 736 38.31 -34.00 33.78
CA ILE A 736 38.96 -35.00 32.91
C ILE A 736 39.76 -34.31 31.80
N TYR A 737 39.18 -33.32 31.11
CA TYR A 737 39.87 -32.58 30.05
C TYR A 737 41.05 -31.77 30.59
N THR A 738 40.91 -31.16 31.77
CA THR A 738 41.99 -30.39 32.39
C THR A 738 43.14 -31.32 32.77
N ALA A 739 42.85 -32.50 33.32
CA ALA A 739 43.85 -33.53 33.60
C ALA A 739 44.55 -34.06 32.35
N LEU A 740 43.80 -34.34 31.28
CA LEU A 740 44.35 -34.72 29.97
C LEU A 740 45.23 -33.62 29.37
N GLY A 741 44.95 -32.36 29.72
CA GLY A 741 45.77 -31.22 29.38
C GLY A 741 47.15 -31.19 30.04
N GLU A 742 47.48 -32.08 30.98
CA GLU A 742 48.85 -32.21 31.49
C GLU A 742 49.75 -33.03 30.54
N LEU A 743 49.17 -33.77 29.58
CA LEU A 743 49.91 -34.48 28.54
C LEU A 743 50.45 -33.52 27.47
N ARG A 744 51.57 -33.90 26.85
CA ARG A 744 52.15 -33.14 25.72
C ARG A 744 51.35 -33.38 24.44
N SER A 745 51.31 -32.38 23.55
CA SER A 745 50.57 -32.46 22.29
C SER A 745 51.04 -33.55 21.32
N ASP A 746 52.28 -34.04 21.45
CA ASP A 746 52.88 -35.10 20.62
C ASP A 746 52.60 -36.52 21.13
N GLN A 747 51.97 -36.68 22.30
CA GLN A 747 51.68 -37.99 22.88
C GLN A 747 50.37 -38.58 22.30
N PRO A 748 50.39 -39.75 21.65
CA PRO A 748 49.15 -40.36 21.17
C PRO A 748 48.38 -41.03 22.32
N LEU A 749 47.16 -40.56 22.58
CA LEU A 749 46.20 -41.24 23.43
C LEU A 749 45.12 -41.87 22.53
N PRO A 750 44.96 -43.21 22.53
CA PRO A 750 43.92 -43.87 21.75
C PRO A 750 42.51 -43.39 22.14
N PHE A 751 41.60 -43.37 21.17
CA PHE A 751 40.21 -42.96 21.39
C PHE A 751 39.52 -43.85 22.43
N GLU A 752 39.83 -45.14 22.46
CA GLU A 752 39.28 -46.10 23.41
C GLU A 752 39.65 -45.73 24.85
N THR A 753 40.87 -45.28 25.08
CA THR A 753 41.35 -44.81 26.39
C THR A 753 40.66 -43.51 26.79
N PHE A 754 40.52 -42.58 25.86
CA PHE A 754 39.79 -41.33 26.10
C PHE A 754 38.31 -41.59 26.43
N SER A 755 37.65 -42.45 25.65
CA SER A 755 36.26 -42.86 25.85
C SER A 755 36.07 -43.57 27.19
N LEU A 756 37.03 -44.41 27.58
CA LEU A 756 37.06 -45.06 28.89
C LEU A 756 37.20 -44.04 30.02
N LEU A 757 38.10 -43.05 29.92
CA LEU A 757 38.28 -42.04 30.95
C LEU A 757 37.01 -41.24 31.20
N ILE A 758 36.29 -40.89 30.14
CA ILE A 758 34.96 -40.25 30.25
C ILE A 758 33.99 -41.16 31.01
N GLN A 759 33.87 -42.43 30.57
CA GLN A 759 32.94 -43.37 31.18
C GLN A 759 33.27 -43.64 32.66
N ALA A 760 34.51 -44.04 32.94
CA ALA A 760 34.98 -44.39 34.28
C ALA A 760 35.03 -43.17 35.21
N GLY A 761 35.35 -41.99 34.69
CA GLY A 761 35.30 -40.74 35.46
C GLY A 761 33.88 -40.37 35.86
N LEU A 762 32.92 -40.49 34.94
CA LEU A 762 31.50 -40.32 35.25
C LEU A 762 30.99 -41.38 36.25
N ASP A 763 31.42 -42.63 36.11
CA ASP A 763 31.10 -43.70 37.06
C ASP A 763 31.63 -43.39 38.47
N ALA A 764 32.90 -42.98 38.58
CA ALA A 764 33.53 -42.65 39.85
C ALA A 764 32.88 -41.47 40.55
N VAL A 765 32.59 -40.38 39.82
CA VAL A 765 31.84 -39.23 40.36
C VAL A 765 30.42 -39.63 40.75
N GLY A 766 29.82 -40.58 40.02
CA GLY A 766 28.49 -41.08 40.38
C GLY A 766 28.44 -41.92 41.64
N GLN A 767 29.53 -42.58 41.97
CA GLN A 767 29.70 -43.22 43.28
C GLN A 767 30.04 -42.20 44.36
N ARG A 768 30.79 -41.14 44.02
CA ARG A 768 31.21 -40.09 44.96
C ARG A 768 31.32 -38.71 44.32
N GLN A 769 30.29 -37.88 44.52
CA GLN A 769 30.25 -36.50 44.00
C GLN A 769 31.36 -35.59 44.59
N ALA A 770 31.87 -35.92 45.79
CA ALA A 770 32.95 -35.19 46.44
C ALA A 770 34.22 -35.04 45.58
N LEU A 771 34.43 -35.95 44.61
CA LEU A 771 35.57 -35.92 43.70
C LEU A 771 35.64 -34.67 42.80
N VAL A 772 34.49 -34.01 42.57
CA VAL A 772 34.38 -32.80 41.75
C VAL A 772 33.88 -31.58 42.54
N LEU A 773 33.70 -31.72 43.86
CA LEU A 773 33.25 -30.64 44.75
C LEU A 773 34.34 -30.16 45.70
N HIS A 774 35.32 -31.00 46.02
CA HIS A 774 36.45 -30.64 46.86
C HIS A 774 37.66 -30.16 46.06
N ILE A 775 38.33 -29.17 46.62
CA ILE A 775 39.47 -28.49 46.04
C ILE A 775 40.73 -28.87 46.83
N VAL A 776 41.73 -29.39 46.14
CA VAL A 776 43.08 -29.64 46.68
C VAL A 776 44.03 -28.53 46.25
N THR A 777 45.09 -28.33 47.03
CA THR A 777 46.11 -27.31 46.73
C THR A 777 47.29 -27.98 46.06
N ALA A 778 47.53 -27.71 44.78
CA ALA A 778 48.74 -28.18 44.10
C ALA A 778 49.99 -27.61 44.80
N ALA A 779 51.17 -28.23 44.59
CA ALA A 779 52.48 -27.85 45.16
C ALA A 779 53.03 -26.46 44.70
N GLY A 780 52.14 -25.52 44.40
CA GLY A 780 52.37 -24.13 44.02
C GLY A 780 51.15 -23.21 44.25
N GLY A 781 50.19 -23.60 45.10
CA GLY A 781 49.07 -22.73 45.53
C GLY A 781 47.83 -22.70 44.63
N ARG A 782 47.79 -23.52 43.56
CA ARG A 782 46.62 -23.60 42.67
C ARG A 782 45.57 -24.55 43.23
N GLN A 783 44.32 -24.07 43.28
CA GLN A 783 43.14 -24.84 43.63
C GLN A 783 42.71 -25.73 42.45
N GLN A 784 42.61 -27.04 42.65
CA GLN A 784 42.20 -28.04 41.64
C GLN A 784 41.18 -29.03 42.20
N LEU A 785 40.34 -29.61 41.35
CA LEU A 785 39.41 -30.67 41.79
C LEU A 785 40.15 -31.95 42.12
N VAL A 786 39.63 -32.77 43.04
CA VAL A 786 40.26 -34.06 43.41
C VAL A 786 40.42 -34.97 42.19
N LEU A 787 39.39 -35.05 41.33
CA LEU A 787 39.45 -35.84 40.10
C LEU A 787 40.48 -35.29 39.10
N GLU A 788 40.57 -33.97 38.96
CA GLU A 788 41.55 -33.29 38.11
C GLU A 788 42.98 -33.60 38.58
N TYR A 789 43.22 -33.47 39.89
CA TYR A 789 44.52 -33.76 40.50
C TYR A 789 44.90 -35.24 40.40
N ALA A 790 43.95 -36.14 40.66
CA ALA A 790 44.16 -37.58 40.59
C ALA A 790 44.53 -38.03 39.17
N LEU A 791 43.73 -37.65 38.18
CA LEU A 791 43.99 -38.00 36.79
C LEU A 791 45.22 -37.29 36.24
N GLY A 792 45.42 -36.00 36.53
CA GLY A 792 46.57 -35.24 36.05
C GLY A 792 47.88 -35.80 36.58
N SER A 793 47.96 -36.07 37.89
CA SER A 793 49.17 -36.64 38.49
C SER A 793 49.43 -38.09 38.04
N LEU A 794 48.38 -38.92 37.86
CA LEU A 794 48.52 -40.26 37.31
C LEU A 794 49.03 -40.22 35.86
N LEU A 795 48.48 -39.34 35.03
CA LEU A 795 48.89 -39.19 33.64
C LEU A 795 50.34 -38.70 33.54
N VAL A 796 50.75 -37.74 34.36
CA VAL A 796 52.16 -37.30 34.43
C VAL A 796 53.07 -38.47 34.85
N GLU A 797 52.68 -39.27 35.85
CA GLU A 797 53.46 -40.43 36.29
C GLU A 797 53.58 -41.51 35.20
N LEU A 798 52.50 -41.76 34.46
CA LEU A 798 52.48 -42.75 33.37
C LEU A 798 53.21 -42.25 32.11
N TYR A 799 53.28 -40.93 31.87
CA TYR A 799 53.70 -40.33 30.60
C TYR A 799 54.87 -39.30 30.65
N ASP A 800 55.49 -38.95 31.80
CA ASP A 800 56.65 -38.01 31.93
C ASP A 800 57.75 -38.56 32.89
N THR A 801 59.09 -38.34 32.82
CA THR A 801 59.97 -37.23 32.37
C THR A 801 61.08 -37.58 31.35
N GLN A 802 61.18 -38.82 30.84
CA GLN A 802 62.32 -39.23 29.99
C GLN A 802 61.99 -39.86 28.62
N HIS A 803 60.72 -40.07 28.27
CA HIS A 803 60.28 -40.86 27.11
C HIS A 803 60.84 -42.30 27.07
N GLY A 804 59.99 -43.28 26.77
CA GLY A 804 60.46 -44.62 26.34
C GLY A 804 61.05 -45.52 27.43
N THR A 805 60.73 -45.29 28.71
CA THR A 805 61.09 -46.25 29.76
C THR A 805 60.22 -47.52 29.66
N ALA A 806 60.78 -48.69 29.99
CA ALA A 806 60.07 -49.97 29.90
C ALA A 806 58.80 -49.98 30.76
N GLY A 807 58.81 -49.31 31.92
CA GLY A 807 57.68 -49.17 32.83
C GLY A 807 56.54 -48.34 32.23
N SER A 808 56.85 -47.18 31.67
CA SER A 808 55.86 -46.34 30.99
C SER A 808 55.23 -47.10 29.81
N TRP A 809 56.03 -47.75 28.96
CA TRP A 809 55.50 -48.54 27.82
C TRP A 809 54.61 -49.71 28.26
N THR A 810 55.01 -50.44 29.30
CA THR A 810 54.26 -51.62 29.79
C THR A 810 52.92 -51.23 30.41
N LEU A 811 52.88 -50.14 31.19
CA LEU A 811 51.67 -49.69 31.87
C LEU A 811 50.73 -48.87 30.98
N THR A 812 51.23 -48.29 29.88
CA THR A 812 50.43 -47.55 28.90
C THR A 812 49.90 -48.43 27.75
N ASN A 813 50.21 -49.73 27.74
CA ASN A 813 49.56 -50.69 26.84
C ASN A 813 48.04 -50.69 27.07
N ALA A 814 47.24 -50.68 25.99
CA ALA A 814 45.79 -50.49 26.02
C ALA A 814 45.04 -51.36 27.07
N GLU A 815 45.36 -52.66 27.17
CA GLU A 815 44.67 -53.55 28.12
C GLU A 815 45.09 -53.31 29.58
N THR A 816 46.40 -53.12 29.81
CA THR A 816 46.97 -52.80 31.12
C THR A 816 46.46 -51.45 31.62
N LEU A 817 46.52 -50.43 30.77
CA LEU A 817 46.08 -49.07 31.07
C LEU A 817 44.59 -49.03 31.37
N ARG A 818 43.75 -49.72 30.58
CA ARG A 818 42.32 -49.82 30.85
C ARG A 818 42.03 -50.42 32.22
N THR A 819 42.70 -51.52 32.54
CA THR A 819 42.51 -52.23 33.82
C THR A 819 42.98 -51.37 35.00
N LEU A 820 44.13 -50.71 34.84
CA LEU A 820 44.71 -49.80 35.82
C LEU A 820 43.80 -48.59 36.07
N LEU A 821 43.38 -47.89 35.02
CA LEU A 821 42.51 -46.71 35.12
C LEU A 821 41.17 -47.06 35.78
N SER A 822 40.59 -48.21 35.43
CA SER A 822 39.33 -48.67 36.01
C SER A 822 39.46 -48.94 37.51
N HIS A 823 40.52 -49.65 37.93
CA HIS A 823 40.76 -49.92 39.36
C HIS A 823 41.14 -48.66 40.14
N TYR A 824 41.97 -47.79 39.54
CA TYR A 824 42.38 -46.54 40.16
C TYR A 824 41.17 -45.64 40.44
N LEU A 825 40.29 -45.43 39.46
CA LEU A 825 39.09 -44.61 39.60
C LEU A 825 38.05 -45.25 40.52
N LEU A 826 37.91 -46.58 40.48
CA LEU A 826 37.04 -47.30 41.43
C LEU A 826 37.52 -47.13 42.86
N ARG A 827 38.84 -47.22 43.11
CA ARG A 827 39.39 -47.03 44.45
C ARG A 827 39.21 -45.59 44.94
N LEU A 828 39.48 -44.62 44.06
CA LEU A 828 39.28 -43.20 44.32
C LEU A 828 37.83 -42.90 44.74
N ALA A 829 36.85 -43.62 44.21
CA ALA A 829 35.44 -43.44 44.57
C ALA A 829 35.09 -43.92 45.99
N VAL A 830 35.89 -44.79 46.61
CA VAL A 830 35.59 -45.43 47.91
C VAL A 830 36.33 -44.75 49.08
N GLY A 831 37.55 -44.25 48.89
CA GLY A 831 38.38 -43.60 49.93
C GLY A 831 38.20 -42.07 50.02
N PRO A 832 38.67 -41.38 51.09
CA PRO A 832 38.53 -39.92 51.28
C PRO A 832 38.92 -39.08 50.04
N ALA A 833 38.16 -38.02 49.76
CA ALA A 833 38.39 -37.13 48.61
C ALA A 833 39.37 -36.00 48.99
N ASP A 834 40.60 -36.39 49.30
CA ASP A 834 41.70 -35.49 49.67
C ASP A 834 43.01 -35.86 48.96
N GLN A 835 43.97 -34.94 49.01
CA GLN A 835 45.27 -35.12 48.35
C GLN A 835 46.05 -36.31 48.90
N GLN A 836 46.00 -36.55 50.21
CA GLN A 836 46.76 -37.62 50.87
C GLN A 836 46.31 -39.00 50.37
N THR A 837 45.01 -39.19 50.19
CA THR A 837 44.43 -40.43 49.67
C THR A 837 44.80 -40.62 48.19
N VAL A 838 44.74 -39.56 47.38
CA VAL A 838 45.15 -39.62 45.97
C VAL A 838 46.62 -40.02 45.84
N ASP A 839 47.50 -39.41 46.65
CA ASP A 839 48.93 -39.71 46.65
C ASP A 839 49.22 -41.15 47.12
N ALA A 840 48.50 -41.63 48.14
CA ALA A 840 48.62 -43.01 48.63
C ALA A 840 48.21 -44.05 47.57
N ILE A 841 47.11 -43.81 46.84
CA ILE A 841 46.65 -44.69 45.75
C ILE A 841 47.62 -44.62 44.55
N ARG A 842 48.25 -43.47 44.30
CA ARG A 842 49.22 -43.28 43.19
C ARG A 842 50.58 -43.94 43.47
N GLN A 843 51.05 -43.93 44.72
CA GLN A 843 52.39 -44.39 45.09
C GLN A 843 52.75 -45.80 44.56
N PRO A 844 51.89 -46.85 44.67
CA PRO A 844 52.17 -48.17 44.12
C PRO A 844 52.44 -48.17 42.60
N ILE A 845 51.84 -47.24 41.86
CA ILE A 845 52.00 -47.11 40.40
C ILE A 845 53.41 -46.59 40.08
N GLY A 846 53.87 -45.55 40.79
CA GLY A 846 55.24 -45.04 40.66
C GLY A 846 56.29 -46.09 41.04
N GLU A 847 56.06 -46.86 42.11
CA GLU A 847 56.92 -47.99 42.51
C GLU A 847 56.97 -49.09 41.44
N ALA A 848 55.83 -49.40 40.81
CA ALA A 848 55.79 -50.37 39.71
C ALA A 848 56.58 -49.89 38.49
N ILE A 849 56.48 -48.61 38.11
CA ILE A 849 57.26 -48.02 37.02
C ILE A 849 58.77 -48.15 37.32
N GLN A 850 59.20 -47.82 38.53
CA GLN A 850 60.60 -47.97 38.93
C GLN A 850 61.07 -49.43 38.91
N ARG A 851 60.25 -50.37 39.39
CA ARG A 851 60.56 -51.81 39.34
C ARG A 851 60.74 -52.30 37.91
N ILE A 852 59.84 -51.96 37.01
CA ILE A 852 59.92 -52.36 35.60
C ILE A 852 61.15 -51.74 34.94
N ASN A 853 61.44 -50.46 35.21
CA ASN A 853 62.63 -49.77 34.69
C ASN A 853 63.95 -50.38 35.17
N ASN A 854 63.94 -50.97 36.37
CA ASN A 854 65.09 -51.69 36.95
C ASN A 854 65.12 -53.19 36.57
N ASN A 855 64.32 -53.64 35.60
CA ASN A 855 64.19 -55.04 35.18
C ASN A 855 63.82 -56.03 36.31
N LEU A 856 63.06 -55.58 37.31
CA LEU A 856 62.55 -56.43 38.38
C LEU A 856 61.23 -57.10 37.96
N ALA A 857 60.91 -58.26 38.56
CA ALA A 857 59.66 -58.96 38.30
C ALA A 857 58.45 -58.06 38.59
N PHE A 858 57.47 -58.05 37.67
CA PHE A 858 56.25 -57.25 37.73
C PHE A 858 55.03 -58.14 37.48
N SER A 859 53.99 -57.96 38.30
CA SER A 859 52.67 -58.54 38.10
C SER A 859 51.62 -57.43 38.19
N LEU A 860 50.73 -57.36 37.20
CA LEU A 860 49.61 -56.42 37.21
C LEU A 860 48.68 -56.72 38.39
N GLU A 861 48.42 -57.99 38.73
CA GLU A 861 47.59 -58.38 39.87
C GLU A 861 48.16 -57.89 41.21
N GLU A 862 49.49 -57.94 41.39
CA GLU A 862 50.17 -57.43 42.58
C GLU A 862 50.01 -55.91 42.70
N LEU A 863 50.14 -55.20 41.57
CA LEU A 863 49.93 -53.74 41.53
C LEU A 863 48.48 -53.37 41.87
N LEU A 864 47.50 -54.05 41.26
CA LEU A 864 46.08 -53.81 41.51
C LEU A 864 45.70 -54.13 42.96
N GLY A 865 46.30 -55.17 43.56
CA GLY A 865 46.13 -55.49 44.99
C GLY A 865 46.61 -54.36 45.90
N LYS A 866 47.80 -53.80 45.64
CA LYS A 866 48.34 -52.66 46.40
C LYS A 866 47.52 -51.39 46.25
N ILE A 867 46.98 -51.13 45.05
CA ILE A 867 46.04 -50.04 44.81
C ILE A 867 44.75 -50.26 45.63
N GLY A 868 44.29 -51.51 45.79
CA GLY A 868 43.11 -51.82 46.58
C GLY A 868 43.29 -51.65 48.10
N GLU A 869 44.52 -51.83 48.60
CA GLU A 869 44.87 -51.71 50.03
C GLU A 869 45.09 -50.26 50.48
N ALA A 870 45.56 -49.39 49.58
CA ALA A 870 45.75 -47.94 49.80
C ALA A 870 44.41 -47.22 49.75
#